data_AF-A0A841CF97-F1
#
_entry.id   AF-A0A841CF97-F1
#
_cell.length_a   1.000
_cell.length_b   1.000
_cell.length_c   1.000
_cell.angle_alpha   90.00
_cell.angle_beta   90.00
_cell.angle_gamma   90.00
#
_symmetry.space_group_name_H-M   'P 1'
#
loop_
_entity.id
_entity.type
_entity.pdbx_description
1 polymer ?
#
loop_
_entity_poly.entity_id
_entity_poly.type
_entity_poly.pdbx_seq_one_letter_code
_entity_poly.pdbx_strand_id
1 'polypeptide(L)'
;MSAGDDPTALTPGGVHQQATAIDGSHITMVGRDHNVYYSDGKHGRRRTVSGPVVAECPYPGLAAFEPEQARWFFGRDALVADLLSRLDRRLTTGGLQVVVAPSGAGKSSLLRAGLLSRLHRGALPGSEGWPTLVFTPTAAPMAALEAHLSSVPHEQDRLVVVVDQFEELFTLCDDDGERARFIDALADLADDDALVVLGLRADFYAACVDHSRLAIALQDAPLVVGPMTDAQLREAILHPALDVGLEVEPGLVELLLHHLGATGEGYEAGRLPLLAHALRVCWQERHGATLTVQGYRDTGGIRHAITVTAEQVYTRLGDEGRREAQSLFLRLVRIGDGPEDTRRFLDRAELVDVADTATAVAVVDAFTQARLITQQDDSVGITHEALLRSWPRLRDWIAADRDWLRTRQRLVDDTLAWEEADRDPSMLYRGNRLAAVSGRDTAELPSTAAAFLAAGHRADRARQRRRRAVQAGLGLLTTAALIAVFIAVRNADNATTQRTIALSRQLAAQSLVVDQTDPRLARQLAAAAWHVSPTDRAGAAMGTLLERQEHNGILIGLGDDVTGVAFNPAGTALAATDGLEVRLWNAADGRPAGTLARPDFVDLMQAVAYAPDGTKLATSGTSGSVQVFDAGTRREIARARPHEEDPVADDGEAALAFSPDGTLLATTDVAEVRLWNPADLRETGPPLRVTDPGRKVTAVAFHPSGTTLATAADDGTVRLWDPVTHAGIGDAITATTDESFGVVALAFSPTGTALATGDGDGMVRLWNPSTGQPVGAPLAVHPSGKVDALAFSPDGATLVTQSSGVVRFWETATGRETTGSIPIDDGAVAGGLAFRPDGTVLAIASGDGTVRLHNPANGRPIGEPVDAAAFGYQASQAAFNRSGTLLATADTQGTVRLWDPVTQRRHGRLLATTTGYGLNDLAFNPDGTVLATAGQDGTVRLWDPATQEETGPSITMPQTYGPDGFYGAVDVAFDQGGTVLATASGDGTVRLWDPATGHQIGEHIVANPFSPDTPRYSAVRAMAFHPSGTILATVGGDGVVRLWDKATQRQVGADIKHPGPHSEVDDLAFHPDGTMLATAGTYNSEVRLWSPTTQQEIGSPLVVDEDSPFRRGVDHLAFSPSGTVLAAATGDRAVRLWHPGTGRQLGVPIFPAEVGQVWDLVFSPTSDALVTVVNAGTAATWHTDRWADPYRTLCEEAGAITRKDWEEFAPGEPAPTSCT
;
A
#
# COMPACT_ATOMS: atom_id res chain seq x y z
N MET A 1 -50.61 -35.57 6.97
CA MET A 1 -51.66 -36.59 6.74
C MET A 1 -51.37 -37.82 7.61
N SER A 2 -52.43 -38.56 7.93
CA SER A 2 -52.53 -39.72 8.85
C SER A 2 -51.52 -40.85 8.63
N ALA A 3 -51.24 -41.58 9.71
CA ALA A 3 -50.45 -42.81 9.80
C ALA A 3 -51.13 -44.04 9.16
N GLY A 4 -50.31 -45.04 8.79
CA GLY A 4 -50.69 -46.45 8.58
C GLY A 4 -50.07 -47.09 7.33
N ASP A 5 -48.95 -47.81 7.47
CA ASP A 5 -48.78 -49.22 7.04
C ASP A 5 -47.29 -49.65 6.89
N ASP A 6 -46.96 -50.71 7.63
CA ASP A 6 -45.95 -51.78 7.47
C ASP A 6 -44.53 -51.49 6.90
N PRO A 7 -43.44 -51.57 7.71
CA PRO A 7 -42.06 -51.33 7.24
C PRO A 7 -41.31 -52.57 6.70
N THR A 8 -41.97 -53.69 6.40
CA THR A 8 -41.25 -54.97 6.18
C THR A 8 -41.13 -55.48 4.74
N ALA A 9 -41.24 -54.61 3.72
CA ALA A 9 -41.00 -55.03 2.34
C ALA A 9 -40.35 -53.97 1.44
N LEU A 10 -39.04 -53.74 1.59
CA LEU A 10 -38.19 -53.22 0.51
C LEU A 10 -36.81 -53.92 0.52
N THR A 11 -36.43 -54.41 -0.66
CA THR A 11 -35.18 -55.09 -1.01
C THR A 11 -33.93 -54.20 -0.85
N PRO A 12 -32.73 -54.78 -0.65
CA PRO A 12 -31.50 -54.04 -0.40
C PRO A 12 -30.88 -53.54 -1.71
N GLY A 13 -30.88 -52.23 -1.93
CA GLY A 13 -30.22 -51.63 -3.09
C GLY A 13 -30.16 -50.11 -3.01
N GLY A 14 -28.93 -49.57 -2.95
CA GLY A 14 -28.59 -48.16 -3.15
C GLY A 14 -28.82 -47.23 -1.94
N VAL A 15 -27.77 -46.59 -1.45
CA VAL A 15 -27.81 -45.50 -0.44
C VAL A 15 -28.23 -44.17 -1.12
N HIS A 16 -29.14 -44.24 -2.09
CA HIS A 16 -29.66 -43.09 -2.84
C HIS A 16 -31.19 -43.15 -2.85
N GLN A 17 -31.83 -42.38 -1.95
CA GLN A 17 -33.23 -41.98 -2.15
C GLN A 17 -33.24 -40.57 -2.72
N GLN A 18 -33.49 -40.48 -4.04
CA GLN A 18 -33.94 -39.24 -4.66
C GLN A 18 -35.46 -39.16 -4.53
N ALA A 19 -35.95 -38.11 -3.88
CA ALA A 19 -37.35 -37.73 -3.93
C ALA A 19 -37.46 -36.35 -4.57
N THR A 20 -38.43 -36.20 -5.47
CA THR A 20 -38.74 -34.93 -6.14
C THR A 20 -39.94 -34.32 -5.42
N ALA A 21 -39.79 -33.13 -4.85
CA ALA A 21 -40.91 -32.40 -4.29
C ALA A 21 -41.82 -31.87 -5.42
N ILE A 22 -43.09 -31.57 -5.09
CA ILE A 22 -44.12 -31.14 -6.06
C ILE A 22 -43.74 -29.81 -6.77
N ASP A 23 -42.79 -29.06 -6.21
CA ASP A 23 -42.24 -27.80 -6.74
C ASP A 23 -40.98 -27.98 -7.60
N GLY A 24 -40.50 -29.21 -7.82
CA GLY A 24 -39.30 -29.49 -8.61
C GLY A 24 -37.99 -29.56 -7.81
N SER A 25 -38.02 -29.45 -6.48
CA SER A 25 -36.83 -29.54 -5.64
C SER A 25 -36.28 -30.98 -5.52
N HIS A 26 -34.96 -31.13 -5.55
CA HIS A 26 -34.26 -32.42 -5.41
C HIS A 26 -33.83 -32.67 -3.94
N ILE A 27 -34.20 -33.83 -3.40
CA ILE A 27 -33.81 -34.27 -2.05
C ILE A 27 -32.70 -35.33 -2.17
N THR A 28 -31.56 -35.11 -1.50
CA THR A 28 -30.47 -36.10 -1.40
C THR A 28 -30.27 -36.52 0.06
N MET A 29 -30.38 -37.82 0.34
CA MET A 29 -30.15 -38.42 1.65
C MET A 29 -29.03 -39.46 1.54
N VAL A 30 -27.92 -39.25 2.26
CA VAL A 30 -26.78 -40.18 2.35
C VAL A 30 -26.79 -40.81 3.75
N GLY A 31 -26.59 -42.13 3.84
CA GLY A 31 -26.89 -42.97 5.01
C GLY A 31 -26.47 -42.43 6.40
N ARG A 32 -27.20 -42.88 7.45
CA ARG A 32 -27.07 -42.64 8.92
C ARG A 32 -26.77 -41.22 9.43
N ASP A 33 -26.50 -40.24 8.59
CA ASP A 33 -26.46 -38.82 8.94
C ASP A 33 -27.74 -38.11 8.51
N HIS A 34 -28.36 -37.40 9.44
CA HIS A 34 -29.70 -36.79 9.30
C HIS A 34 -29.67 -35.44 8.55
N ASN A 35 -28.84 -35.31 7.51
CA ASN A 35 -28.76 -34.06 6.74
C ASN A 35 -29.62 -34.17 5.48
N VAL A 36 -30.67 -33.34 5.40
CA VAL A 36 -31.50 -33.16 4.21
C VAL A 36 -31.00 -31.92 3.47
N TYR A 37 -30.59 -32.10 2.21
CA TYR A 37 -30.11 -31.03 1.35
C TYR A 37 -31.16 -30.70 0.28
N TYR A 38 -31.57 -29.44 0.23
CA TYR A 38 -32.44 -28.85 -0.79
C TYR A 38 -31.61 -28.03 -1.78
N SER A 39 -32.19 -27.66 -2.93
CA SER A 39 -31.54 -26.78 -3.93
C SER A 39 -31.23 -25.37 -3.41
N ASP A 40 -31.83 -24.96 -2.30
CA ASP A 40 -31.64 -23.67 -1.62
C ASP A 40 -30.81 -23.76 -0.32
N GLY A 41 -30.40 -24.96 0.12
CA GLY A 41 -29.50 -25.13 1.27
C GLY A 41 -29.78 -26.32 2.19
N LYS A 42 -29.03 -26.38 3.31
CA LYS A 42 -29.05 -27.47 4.31
C LYS A 42 -30.16 -27.24 5.34
N HIS A 43 -31.11 -28.18 5.44
CA HIS A 43 -32.23 -28.12 6.40
C HIS A 43 -32.14 -29.17 7.54
N GLY A 44 -30.92 -29.58 7.93
CA GLY A 44 -30.67 -30.39 9.13
C GLY A 44 -29.38 -29.95 9.83
N ARG A 45 -29.42 -29.69 11.15
CA ARG A 45 -28.24 -29.35 11.94
C ARG A 45 -27.62 -30.61 12.55
N ARG A 46 -26.30 -30.77 12.43
CA ARG A 46 -25.52 -31.67 13.30
C ARG A 46 -25.68 -31.14 14.72
N ARG A 47 -26.38 -31.89 15.57
CA ARG A 47 -26.65 -31.47 16.95
C ARG A 47 -25.40 -31.75 17.79
N THR A 48 -24.52 -30.77 17.93
CA THR A 48 -23.43 -30.81 18.91
C THR A 48 -24.05 -30.76 20.30
N VAL A 49 -23.80 -31.77 21.12
CA VAL A 49 -24.17 -31.77 22.54
C VAL A 49 -22.96 -31.24 23.30
N SER A 50 -23.13 -30.20 24.13
CA SER A 50 -22.03 -29.65 24.92
C SER A 50 -21.33 -30.76 25.73
N GLY A 51 -20.07 -31.02 25.41
CA GLY A 51 -19.21 -31.96 26.12
C GLY A 51 -18.58 -31.34 27.37
N PRO A 52 -18.00 -32.15 28.27
CA PRO A 52 -17.17 -31.66 29.37
C PRO A 52 -15.91 -30.96 28.84
N VAL A 53 -15.37 -29.97 29.56
CA VAL A 53 -14.13 -29.25 29.18
C VAL A 53 -12.96 -30.23 29.08
N VAL A 54 -12.49 -30.52 27.86
CA VAL A 54 -11.35 -31.44 27.61
C VAL A 54 -10.05 -30.64 27.45
N ALA A 55 -8.92 -31.21 27.86
CA ALA A 55 -7.59 -30.60 27.71
C ALA A 55 -7.04 -30.63 26.26
N GLU A 56 -7.77 -31.21 25.31
CA GLU A 56 -7.36 -31.37 23.91
C GLU A 56 -7.84 -30.17 23.08
N CYS A 57 -6.93 -29.56 22.31
CA CYS A 57 -7.27 -28.40 21.47
C CYS A 57 -8.03 -28.84 20.22
N PRO A 58 -9.23 -28.29 19.94
CA PRO A 58 -10.04 -28.71 18.80
C PRO A 58 -9.55 -28.14 17.45
N TYR A 59 -8.58 -27.21 17.47
CA TYR A 59 -8.00 -26.59 16.28
C TYR A 59 -6.58 -27.11 16.00
N PRO A 60 -6.34 -27.73 14.83
CA PRO A 60 -5.07 -28.37 14.51
C PRO A 60 -3.93 -27.36 14.20
N GLY A 61 -4.25 -26.09 13.98
CA GLY A 61 -3.28 -25.07 13.59
C GLY A 61 -2.95 -25.16 12.10
N LEU A 62 -1.65 -25.16 11.76
CA LEU A 62 -1.17 -25.27 10.38
C LEU A 62 -1.29 -26.68 9.78
N ALA A 63 -1.58 -27.69 10.61
CA ALA A 63 -1.77 -29.07 10.15
C ALA A 63 -3.18 -29.30 9.59
N ALA A 64 -3.31 -30.27 8.67
CA ALA A 64 -4.61 -30.74 8.22
C ALA A 64 -5.36 -31.50 9.34
N PHE A 65 -6.68 -31.57 9.25
CA PHE A 65 -7.47 -32.45 10.12
C PHE A 65 -7.29 -33.91 9.68
N GLU A 66 -6.94 -34.78 10.61
CA GLU A 66 -6.81 -36.23 10.41
C GLU A 66 -8.15 -36.96 10.60
N PRO A 67 -8.32 -38.22 10.12
CA PRO A 67 -9.57 -38.97 10.21
C PRO A 67 -10.15 -39.10 11.63
N GLU A 68 -9.28 -39.17 12.64
CA GLU A 68 -9.65 -39.24 14.06
C GLU A 68 -10.23 -37.93 14.58
N GLN A 69 -9.87 -36.81 13.94
CA GLN A 69 -10.29 -35.46 14.28
C GLN A 69 -11.57 -35.03 13.54
N ALA A 70 -12.20 -35.93 12.78
CA ALA A 70 -13.42 -35.65 12.01
C ALA A 70 -14.61 -35.16 12.86
N ARG A 71 -14.58 -35.38 14.18
CA ARG A 71 -15.56 -34.77 15.10
C ARG A 71 -15.48 -33.24 15.14
N TRP A 72 -14.32 -32.65 14.85
CA TRP A 72 -14.06 -31.22 14.85
C TRP A 72 -13.98 -30.61 13.44
N PHE A 73 -14.24 -31.40 12.40
CA PHE A 73 -14.30 -30.92 11.03
C PHE A 73 -15.73 -30.48 10.67
N PHE A 74 -15.93 -29.17 10.48
CA PHE A 74 -17.23 -28.54 10.18
C PHE A 74 -17.13 -27.56 9.00
N GLY A 75 -18.29 -27.12 8.48
CA GLY A 75 -18.39 -26.13 7.39
C GLY A 75 -18.12 -26.68 5.98
N ARG A 76 -17.81 -27.97 5.83
CA ARG A 76 -17.53 -28.61 4.53
C ARG A 76 -18.43 -29.82 4.22
N ASP A 77 -19.50 -30.02 4.98
CA ASP A 77 -20.40 -31.19 4.84
C ASP A 77 -20.97 -31.36 3.42
N ALA A 78 -21.37 -30.24 2.77
CA ALA A 78 -21.92 -30.28 1.41
C ALA A 78 -20.89 -30.75 0.37
N LEU A 79 -19.64 -30.29 0.50
CA LEU A 79 -18.54 -30.72 -0.38
C LEU A 79 -18.16 -32.18 -0.16
N VAL A 80 -18.20 -32.66 1.09
CA VAL A 80 -18.00 -34.09 1.39
C VAL A 80 -19.10 -34.94 0.76
N ALA A 81 -20.35 -34.48 0.80
CA ALA A 81 -21.48 -35.19 0.18
C ALA A 81 -21.38 -35.24 -1.36
N ASP A 82 -20.96 -34.14 -2.01
CA ASP A 82 -20.72 -34.12 -3.46
C ASP A 82 -19.56 -35.05 -3.84
N LEU A 83 -18.46 -35.04 -3.09
CA LEU A 83 -17.34 -35.95 -3.31
C LEU A 83 -17.77 -37.42 -3.20
N LEU A 84 -18.52 -37.79 -2.16
CA LEU A 84 -19.05 -39.14 -2.00
C LEU A 84 -19.98 -39.55 -3.15
N SER A 85 -20.85 -38.64 -3.61
CA SER A 85 -21.74 -38.89 -4.76
C SER A 85 -20.95 -39.13 -6.04
N ARG A 86 -19.83 -38.43 -6.23
CA ARG A 86 -18.93 -38.65 -7.38
C ARG A 86 -18.22 -40.00 -7.27
N LEU A 87 -17.75 -40.37 -6.09
CA LEU A 87 -17.13 -41.67 -5.86
C LEU A 87 -18.11 -42.83 -6.03
N ASP A 88 -19.37 -42.67 -5.65
CA ASP A 88 -20.41 -43.67 -5.92
C ASP A 88 -20.57 -43.93 -7.43
N ARG A 89 -20.54 -42.88 -8.26
CA ARG A 89 -20.52 -43.06 -9.73
C ARG A 89 -19.26 -43.80 -10.20
N ARG A 90 -18.09 -43.43 -9.66
CA ARG A 90 -16.81 -44.08 -9.99
C ARG A 90 -16.77 -45.57 -9.64
N LEU A 91 -17.56 -46.02 -8.65
CA LEU A 91 -17.73 -47.46 -8.37
C LEU A 91 -18.24 -48.26 -9.58
N THR A 92 -18.92 -47.60 -10.53
CA THR A 92 -19.50 -48.24 -11.72
C THR A 92 -18.77 -47.87 -13.01
N THR A 93 -18.23 -46.66 -13.12
CA THR A 93 -17.62 -46.16 -14.37
C THR A 93 -16.10 -46.32 -14.42
N GLY A 94 -15.44 -46.56 -13.29
CA GLY A 94 -13.98 -46.44 -13.18
C GLY A 94 -13.47 -45.01 -13.36
N GLY A 95 -12.16 -44.87 -13.32
CA GLY A 95 -11.42 -43.64 -13.58
C GLY A 95 -11.07 -42.80 -12.35
N LEU A 96 -10.12 -41.88 -12.54
CA LEU A 96 -9.58 -41.03 -11.49
C LEU A 96 -10.59 -39.94 -11.05
N GLN A 97 -10.72 -39.72 -9.74
CA GLN A 97 -11.43 -38.56 -9.21
C GLN A 97 -10.44 -37.47 -8.77
N VAL A 98 -10.49 -36.30 -9.42
CA VAL A 98 -9.62 -35.17 -9.04
C VAL A 98 -10.36 -34.17 -8.16
N VAL A 99 -9.70 -33.73 -7.09
CA VAL A 99 -10.12 -32.64 -6.20
C VAL A 99 -9.14 -31.49 -6.38
N VAL A 100 -9.62 -30.37 -6.93
CA VAL A 100 -8.79 -29.20 -7.28
C VAL A 100 -9.07 -28.07 -6.32
N ALA A 101 -8.02 -27.49 -5.75
CA ALA A 101 -8.16 -26.34 -4.85
C ALA A 101 -6.92 -25.44 -4.89
N PRO A 102 -7.06 -24.11 -4.67
CA PRO A 102 -5.92 -23.27 -4.32
C PRO A 102 -5.21 -23.78 -3.04
N SER A 103 -3.93 -23.44 -2.88
CA SER A 103 -3.17 -23.78 -1.68
C SER A 103 -3.88 -23.23 -0.42
N GLY A 104 -3.95 -24.02 0.65
CA GLY A 104 -4.60 -23.62 1.91
C GLY A 104 -6.13 -23.51 1.89
N ALA A 105 -6.84 -24.03 0.88
CA ALA A 105 -8.32 -24.07 0.87
C ALA A 105 -8.95 -25.20 1.72
N GLY A 106 -8.13 -26.04 2.36
CA GLY A 106 -8.57 -27.16 3.22
C GLY A 106 -8.71 -28.51 2.49
N LYS A 107 -8.04 -28.69 1.35
CA LYS A 107 -8.08 -29.91 0.51
C LYS A 107 -7.69 -31.18 1.28
N SER A 108 -6.54 -31.17 1.96
CA SER A 108 -6.07 -32.32 2.75
C SER A 108 -7.03 -32.66 3.90
N SER A 109 -7.56 -31.66 4.61
CA SER A 109 -8.59 -31.87 5.64
C SER A 109 -9.90 -32.46 5.08
N LEU A 110 -10.31 -32.03 3.87
CA LEU A 110 -11.47 -32.57 3.18
C LEU A 110 -11.27 -34.05 2.82
N LEU A 111 -10.09 -34.42 2.31
CA LEU A 111 -9.77 -35.80 1.94
C LEU A 111 -9.65 -36.71 3.18
N ARG A 112 -8.97 -36.25 4.23
CA ARG A 112 -8.67 -37.06 5.42
C ARG A 112 -9.84 -37.08 6.42
N ALA A 113 -10.13 -35.97 7.07
CA ALA A 113 -11.19 -35.87 8.07
C ALA A 113 -12.60 -35.89 7.47
N GLY A 114 -12.77 -35.42 6.23
CA GLY A 114 -14.04 -35.47 5.50
C GLY A 114 -14.28 -36.85 4.88
N LEU A 115 -13.62 -37.14 3.77
CA LEU A 115 -13.89 -38.31 2.94
C LEU A 115 -13.58 -39.63 3.67
N LEU A 116 -12.34 -39.84 4.12
CA LEU A 116 -11.95 -41.13 4.70
C LEU A 116 -12.77 -41.44 5.94
N SER A 117 -12.99 -40.47 6.83
CA SER A 117 -13.83 -40.69 8.02
C SER A 117 -15.25 -41.16 7.68
N ARG A 118 -15.84 -40.67 6.59
CA ARG A 118 -17.18 -41.09 6.13
C ARG A 118 -17.17 -42.47 5.49
N LEU A 119 -16.13 -42.81 4.72
CA LEU A 119 -15.98 -44.16 4.16
C LEU A 119 -15.86 -45.22 5.26
N HIS A 120 -15.03 -44.97 6.28
CA HIS A 120 -14.91 -45.85 7.45
C HIS A 120 -16.23 -46.02 8.24
N ARG A 121 -17.21 -45.12 8.07
CA ARG A 121 -18.55 -45.20 8.67
C ARG A 121 -19.62 -45.74 7.73
N GLY A 122 -19.23 -46.28 6.57
CA GLY A 122 -20.17 -46.92 5.64
C GLY A 122 -20.97 -45.93 4.80
N ALA A 123 -20.42 -44.76 4.50
CA ALA A 123 -21.08 -43.78 3.64
C ALA A 123 -21.35 -44.31 2.22
N LEU A 124 -20.54 -45.27 1.75
CA LEU A 124 -20.82 -46.07 0.55
C LEU A 124 -21.08 -47.53 0.95
N PRO A 125 -21.89 -48.28 0.18
CA PRO A 125 -22.20 -49.67 0.50
C PRO A 125 -20.93 -50.52 0.68
N GLY A 126 -20.73 -51.08 1.87
CA GLY A 126 -19.57 -51.92 2.19
C GLY A 126 -18.27 -51.17 2.52
N SER A 127 -18.27 -49.83 2.50
CA SER A 127 -17.03 -49.05 2.66
C SER A 127 -16.41 -49.09 4.07
N GLU A 128 -17.14 -49.60 5.06
CA GLU A 128 -16.66 -49.77 6.44
C GLU A 128 -15.43 -50.68 6.54
N GLY A 129 -15.26 -51.60 5.59
CA GLY A 129 -14.17 -52.58 5.55
C GLY A 129 -13.17 -52.39 4.41
N TRP A 130 -13.25 -51.29 3.66
CA TRP A 130 -12.33 -51.06 2.54
C TRP A 130 -10.95 -50.64 3.05
N PRO A 131 -9.85 -51.25 2.55
CA PRO A 131 -8.51 -50.77 2.86
C PRO A 131 -8.31 -49.38 2.25
N THR A 132 -7.67 -48.49 3.01
CA THR A 132 -7.39 -47.11 2.59
C THR A 132 -5.88 -46.88 2.55
N LEU A 133 -5.40 -46.28 1.47
CA LEU A 133 -4.00 -45.97 1.24
C LEU A 133 -3.90 -44.46 0.99
N VAL A 134 -3.18 -43.75 1.87
CA VAL A 134 -3.02 -42.29 1.80
C VAL A 134 -1.54 -41.99 1.76
N PHE A 135 -1.09 -41.30 0.72
CA PHE A 135 0.31 -40.89 0.61
C PHE A 135 0.46 -39.63 -0.25
N THR A 136 1.64 -39.02 -0.15
CA THR A 136 2.07 -37.90 -0.98
C THR A 136 3.21 -38.37 -1.90
N PRO A 137 3.21 -38.00 -3.19
CA PRO A 137 4.27 -38.41 -4.12
C PRO A 137 5.67 -38.01 -3.62
N THR A 138 6.66 -38.87 -3.86
CA THR A 138 8.08 -38.64 -3.53
C THR A 138 8.90 -38.42 -4.80
N ALA A 139 10.23 -38.26 -4.68
CA ALA A 139 11.12 -38.20 -5.85
C ALA A 139 11.15 -39.51 -6.66
N ALA A 140 10.82 -40.65 -6.02
CA ALA A 140 10.70 -41.97 -6.65
C ALA A 140 9.26 -42.52 -6.43
N PRO A 141 8.25 -41.94 -7.08
CA PRO A 141 6.84 -42.18 -6.78
C PRO A 141 6.39 -43.62 -7.07
N MET A 142 7.03 -44.32 -8.02
CA MET A 142 6.70 -45.72 -8.32
C MET A 142 7.11 -46.66 -7.18
N ALA A 143 8.33 -46.49 -6.67
CA ALA A 143 8.82 -47.30 -5.55
C ALA A 143 7.96 -47.08 -4.29
N ALA A 144 7.54 -45.84 -4.05
CA ALA A 144 6.62 -45.52 -2.97
C ALA A 144 5.27 -46.21 -3.13
N LEU A 145 4.67 -46.20 -4.33
CA LEU A 145 3.40 -46.88 -4.60
C LEU A 145 3.50 -48.40 -4.38
N GLU A 146 4.54 -49.04 -4.90
CA GLU A 146 4.77 -50.48 -4.75
C GLU A 146 4.94 -50.89 -3.28
N ALA A 147 5.67 -50.10 -2.50
CA ALA A 147 5.85 -50.33 -1.07
C ALA A 147 4.52 -50.25 -0.31
N HIS A 148 3.69 -49.24 -0.60
CA HIS A 148 2.39 -49.10 0.05
C HIS A 148 1.40 -50.19 -0.38
N LEU A 149 1.34 -50.55 -1.66
CA LEU A 149 0.48 -51.64 -2.15
C LEU A 149 0.85 -52.99 -1.54
N SER A 150 2.14 -53.24 -1.31
CA SER A 150 2.63 -54.46 -0.66
C SER A 150 2.19 -54.59 0.81
N SER A 151 1.77 -53.49 1.44
CA SER A 151 1.30 -53.45 2.83
C SER A 151 -0.20 -53.72 2.99
N VAL A 152 -0.96 -53.76 1.88
CA VAL A 152 -2.41 -53.95 1.89
C VAL A 152 -2.76 -55.45 1.93
N PRO A 153 -3.64 -55.92 2.84
CA PRO A 153 -4.08 -57.32 2.88
C PRO A 153 -4.83 -57.75 1.62
N HIS A 154 -4.48 -58.91 1.04
CA HIS A 154 -5.08 -59.44 -0.20
C HIS A 154 -6.51 -60.00 -0.06
N GLU A 155 -7.11 -59.99 1.14
CA GLU A 155 -8.37 -60.71 1.46
C GLU A 155 -9.60 -59.81 1.71
N GLN A 156 -9.61 -58.53 1.34
CA GLN A 156 -10.76 -57.64 1.57
C GLN A 156 -11.19 -56.85 0.31
N ASP A 157 -12.46 -56.40 0.34
CA ASP A 157 -13.15 -55.64 -0.71
C ASP A 157 -12.39 -54.39 -1.20
N ARG A 158 -12.76 -53.90 -2.39
CA ARG A 158 -12.38 -52.66 -3.10
C ARG A 158 -11.47 -51.66 -2.36
N LEU A 159 -10.29 -51.38 -2.93
CA LEU A 159 -9.25 -50.49 -2.37
C LEU A 159 -9.59 -48.99 -2.56
N VAL A 160 -9.25 -48.13 -1.59
CA VAL A 160 -9.32 -46.67 -1.75
C VAL A 160 -7.91 -46.09 -1.69
N VAL A 161 -7.49 -45.40 -2.76
CA VAL A 161 -6.20 -44.71 -2.86
C VAL A 161 -6.43 -43.21 -2.86
N VAL A 162 -5.88 -42.50 -1.87
CA VAL A 162 -5.88 -41.03 -1.81
C VAL A 162 -4.45 -40.55 -1.99
N VAL A 163 -4.19 -39.89 -3.12
CA VAL A 163 -2.92 -39.21 -3.36
C VAL A 163 -3.10 -37.75 -2.99
N ASP A 164 -2.69 -37.40 -1.78
CA ASP A 164 -2.78 -36.05 -1.24
C ASP A 164 -1.55 -35.25 -1.66
N GLN A 165 -1.74 -33.98 -2.02
CA GLN A 165 -0.70 -33.12 -2.60
C GLN A 165 -0.07 -33.75 -3.86
N PHE A 166 -0.92 -34.14 -4.81
CA PHE A 166 -0.50 -34.75 -6.07
C PHE A 166 0.46 -33.85 -6.87
N GLU A 167 0.37 -32.53 -6.70
CA GLU A 167 1.31 -31.57 -7.25
C GLU A 167 2.80 -31.88 -6.96
N GLU A 168 3.10 -32.58 -5.86
CA GLU A 168 4.49 -32.93 -5.49
C GLU A 168 5.14 -33.86 -6.52
N LEU A 169 4.34 -34.54 -7.35
CA LEU A 169 4.83 -35.33 -8.47
C LEU A 169 5.54 -34.46 -9.54
N PHE A 170 5.11 -33.22 -9.72
CA PHE A 170 5.68 -32.29 -10.70
C PHE A 170 6.84 -31.48 -10.12
N THR A 171 6.97 -31.46 -8.79
CA THR A 171 8.06 -30.77 -8.10
C THR A 171 9.20 -31.74 -7.78
N LEU A 172 8.92 -32.91 -7.20
CA LEU A 172 9.93 -33.80 -6.61
C LEU A 172 10.48 -34.85 -7.57
N CYS A 173 9.69 -35.32 -8.54
CA CYS A 173 10.13 -36.34 -9.50
C CYS A 173 10.72 -35.66 -10.74
N ASP A 174 12.02 -35.86 -10.98
CA ASP A 174 12.70 -35.25 -12.13
C ASP A 174 12.65 -36.15 -13.40
N ASP A 175 12.30 -37.44 -13.26
CA ASP A 175 12.14 -38.38 -14.38
C ASP A 175 10.71 -38.34 -14.97
N ASP A 176 10.58 -37.70 -16.14
CA ASP A 176 9.34 -37.63 -16.91
C ASP A 176 8.74 -39.02 -17.22
N GLY A 177 9.58 -40.02 -17.46
CA GLY A 177 9.16 -41.39 -17.75
C GLY A 177 8.70 -42.16 -16.52
N GLU A 178 9.27 -41.90 -15.34
CA GLU A 178 8.74 -42.42 -14.08
C GLU A 178 7.42 -41.76 -13.71
N ARG A 179 7.31 -40.43 -13.84
CA ARG A 179 6.07 -39.67 -13.63
C ARG A 179 4.93 -40.19 -14.50
N ALA A 180 5.17 -40.41 -15.80
CA ALA A 180 4.16 -40.97 -16.70
C ALA A 180 3.70 -42.38 -16.26
N ARG A 181 4.65 -43.27 -15.93
CA ARG A 181 4.34 -44.64 -15.46
C ARG A 181 3.52 -44.64 -14.16
N PHE A 182 3.82 -43.74 -13.23
CA PHE A 182 3.07 -43.59 -11.98
C PHE A 182 1.63 -43.13 -12.21
N ILE A 183 1.44 -42.15 -13.10
CA ILE A 183 0.10 -41.68 -13.49
C ILE A 183 -0.70 -42.80 -14.14
N ASP A 184 -0.08 -43.54 -15.07
CA ASP A 184 -0.72 -44.67 -15.74
C ASP A 184 -1.10 -45.76 -14.73
N ALA A 185 -0.21 -46.13 -13.81
CA ALA A 185 -0.49 -47.12 -12.77
C ALA A 185 -1.67 -46.73 -11.86
N LEU A 186 -1.78 -45.45 -11.47
CA LEU A 186 -2.92 -44.96 -10.70
C LEU A 186 -4.22 -45.00 -11.49
N ALA A 187 -4.18 -44.67 -12.78
CA ALA A 187 -5.35 -44.71 -13.65
C ALA A 187 -5.80 -46.15 -13.90
N ASP A 188 -4.86 -47.09 -14.08
CA ASP A 188 -5.14 -48.51 -14.24
C ASP A 188 -5.77 -49.09 -12.97
N LEU A 189 -5.25 -48.75 -11.78
CA LEU A 189 -5.88 -49.09 -10.50
C LEU A 189 -7.32 -48.58 -10.40
N ALA A 190 -7.58 -47.37 -10.91
CA ALA A 190 -8.91 -46.74 -10.88
C ALA A 190 -9.90 -47.36 -11.87
N ASP A 191 -9.42 -47.93 -12.98
CA ASP A 191 -10.24 -48.60 -13.98
C ASP A 191 -10.58 -50.06 -13.59
N ASP A 192 -9.74 -50.68 -12.75
CA ASP A 192 -9.97 -52.03 -12.21
C ASP A 192 -10.94 -52.01 -11.02
N ASP A 193 -10.42 -52.12 -9.79
CA ASP A 193 -11.23 -52.31 -8.57
C ASP A 193 -10.73 -51.42 -7.40
N ALA A 194 -10.21 -50.23 -7.71
CA ALA A 194 -9.89 -49.22 -6.70
C ALA A 194 -10.58 -47.87 -6.95
N LEU A 195 -10.93 -47.16 -5.87
CA LEU A 195 -11.30 -45.75 -5.92
C LEU A 195 -10.05 -44.90 -5.73
N VAL A 196 -9.63 -44.19 -6.78
CA VAL A 196 -8.43 -43.34 -6.73
C VAL A 196 -8.82 -41.87 -6.73
N VAL A 197 -8.41 -41.15 -5.68
CA VAL A 197 -8.69 -39.73 -5.46
C VAL A 197 -7.40 -38.93 -5.45
N LEU A 198 -7.29 -37.94 -6.33
CA LEU A 198 -6.11 -37.09 -6.46
C LEU A 198 -6.41 -35.70 -5.91
N GLY A 199 -5.66 -35.25 -4.90
CA GLY A 199 -5.72 -33.89 -4.39
C GLY A 199 -4.73 -32.98 -5.11
N LEU A 200 -5.19 -32.14 -6.03
CA LEU A 200 -4.37 -31.31 -6.91
C LEU A 200 -4.46 -29.82 -6.54
N ARG A 201 -3.32 -29.09 -6.55
CA ARG A 201 -3.28 -27.62 -6.49
C ARG A 201 -3.70 -27.01 -7.83
N ALA A 202 -4.52 -25.97 -7.77
CA ALA A 202 -5.02 -25.28 -8.98
C ALA A 202 -3.89 -24.80 -9.91
N ASP A 203 -2.76 -24.36 -9.35
CA ASP A 203 -1.59 -23.85 -10.10
C ASP A 203 -0.93 -24.93 -10.97
N PHE A 204 -1.13 -26.22 -10.66
CA PHE A 204 -0.57 -27.35 -11.39
C PHE A 204 -1.54 -27.93 -12.43
N TYR A 205 -2.68 -27.27 -12.67
CA TYR A 205 -3.66 -27.71 -13.68
C TYR A 205 -3.02 -27.83 -15.07
N ALA A 206 -2.20 -26.84 -15.48
CA ALA A 206 -1.54 -26.84 -16.77
C ALA A 206 -0.58 -28.04 -16.94
N ALA A 207 0.20 -28.35 -15.91
CA ALA A 207 1.14 -29.48 -15.93
C ALA A 207 0.41 -30.84 -16.05
N CYS A 208 -0.84 -30.95 -15.59
CA CYS A 208 -1.63 -32.15 -15.75
C CYS A 208 -2.22 -32.33 -17.17
N VAL A 209 -2.36 -31.26 -17.96
CA VAL A 209 -2.93 -31.33 -19.33
C VAL A 209 -2.01 -32.08 -20.29
N ASP A 210 -0.71 -32.07 -20.04
CA ASP A 210 0.29 -32.77 -20.86
C ASP A 210 0.24 -34.30 -20.71
N HIS A 211 -0.54 -34.81 -19.73
CA HIS A 211 -0.75 -36.23 -19.50
C HIS A 211 -2.18 -36.66 -19.86
N SER A 212 -2.33 -37.50 -20.88
CA SER A 212 -3.63 -37.86 -21.47
C SER A 212 -4.64 -38.44 -20.45
N ARG A 213 -4.21 -39.34 -19.55
CA ARG A 213 -5.07 -39.95 -18.52
C ARG A 213 -5.56 -38.90 -17.49
N LEU A 214 -4.73 -37.93 -17.11
CA LEU A 214 -5.12 -36.84 -16.22
C LEU A 214 -6.02 -35.81 -16.92
N ALA A 215 -5.74 -35.49 -18.18
CA ALA A 215 -6.59 -34.59 -18.98
C ALA A 215 -8.03 -35.11 -19.08
N ILE A 216 -8.21 -36.42 -19.28
CA ILE A 216 -9.54 -37.07 -19.27
C ILE A 216 -10.20 -36.91 -17.90
N ALA A 217 -9.47 -37.18 -16.80
CA ALA A 217 -10.01 -37.05 -15.45
C ALA A 217 -10.39 -35.60 -15.08
N LEU A 218 -9.64 -34.62 -15.58
CA LEU A 218 -9.92 -33.19 -15.39
C LEU A 218 -11.06 -32.66 -16.26
N GLN A 219 -11.38 -33.33 -17.37
CA GLN A 219 -12.57 -33.04 -18.19
C GLN A 219 -13.83 -33.69 -17.61
N ASP A 220 -13.68 -34.83 -16.94
CA ASP A 220 -14.77 -35.61 -16.36
C ASP A 220 -15.15 -35.14 -14.94
N ALA A 221 -15.57 -33.87 -14.86
CA ALA A 221 -16.08 -33.19 -13.67
C ALA A 221 -15.17 -33.29 -12.42
N PRO A 222 -14.07 -32.53 -12.35
CA PRO A 222 -13.28 -32.38 -11.12
C PRO A 222 -14.11 -31.71 -10.01
N LEU A 223 -13.81 -32.05 -8.76
CA LEU A 223 -14.40 -31.36 -7.61
C LEU A 223 -13.55 -30.12 -7.30
N VAL A 224 -14.08 -28.93 -7.59
CA VAL A 224 -13.40 -27.67 -7.28
C VAL A 224 -13.78 -27.20 -5.88
N VAL A 225 -12.77 -27.01 -5.01
CA VAL A 225 -12.96 -26.54 -3.64
C VAL A 225 -12.76 -25.03 -3.58
N GLY A 226 -13.86 -24.29 -3.52
CA GLY A 226 -13.87 -22.84 -3.33
C GLY A 226 -13.66 -22.38 -1.88
N PRO A 227 -13.58 -21.06 -1.64
CA PRO A 227 -13.54 -20.49 -0.30
C PRO A 227 -14.79 -20.89 0.52
N MET A 228 -14.65 -20.88 1.84
CA MET A 228 -15.80 -21.12 2.74
C MET A 228 -16.65 -19.87 2.83
N THR A 229 -17.98 -20.03 2.83
CA THR A 229 -18.91 -18.90 3.09
C THR A 229 -18.85 -18.46 4.55
N ASP A 230 -19.37 -17.27 4.87
CA ASP A 230 -19.47 -16.77 6.26
C ASP A 230 -20.13 -17.81 7.18
N ALA A 231 -21.26 -18.38 6.75
CA ALA A 231 -21.95 -19.42 7.51
C ALA A 231 -21.07 -20.66 7.75
N GLN A 232 -20.34 -21.11 6.72
CA GLN A 232 -19.44 -22.26 6.84
C GLN A 232 -18.25 -21.97 7.76
N LEU A 233 -17.68 -20.75 7.71
CA LEU A 233 -16.60 -20.31 8.61
C LEU A 233 -17.09 -20.24 10.05
N ARG A 234 -18.28 -19.69 10.30
CA ARG A 234 -18.89 -19.66 11.64
C ARG A 234 -19.10 -21.06 12.21
N GLU A 235 -19.54 -22.02 11.40
CA GLU A 235 -19.61 -23.43 11.83
C GLU A 235 -18.24 -24.00 12.16
N ALA A 236 -17.22 -23.73 11.33
CA ALA A 236 -15.85 -24.20 11.54
C ALA A 236 -15.14 -23.57 12.75
N ILE A 237 -15.57 -22.38 13.20
CA ILE A 237 -15.08 -21.71 14.41
C ILE A 237 -15.88 -22.18 15.63
N LEU A 238 -17.22 -22.09 15.60
CA LEU A 238 -18.03 -22.26 16.80
C LEU A 238 -18.20 -23.73 17.21
N HIS A 239 -18.43 -24.62 16.24
CA HIS A 239 -18.83 -25.99 16.57
C HIS A 239 -17.69 -26.84 17.18
N PRO A 240 -16.42 -26.74 16.74
CA PRO A 240 -15.32 -27.41 17.43
C PRO A 240 -15.16 -26.96 18.88
N ALA A 241 -15.28 -25.65 19.15
CA ALA A 241 -15.24 -25.11 20.51
C ALA A 241 -16.36 -25.67 21.39
N LEU A 242 -17.60 -25.66 20.87
CA LEU A 242 -18.77 -26.16 21.60
C LEU A 242 -18.69 -27.67 21.90
N ASP A 243 -18.11 -28.46 21.00
CA ASP A 243 -17.94 -29.92 21.18
C ASP A 243 -17.06 -30.26 22.39
N VAL A 244 -16.02 -29.46 22.64
CA VAL A 244 -15.10 -29.61 23.77
C VAL A 244 -15.45 -28.75 24.99
N GLY A 245 -16.64 -28.14 25.00
CA GLY A 245 -17.14 -27.34 26.14
C GLY A 245 -16.50 -25.96 26.30
N LEU A 246 -15.93 -25.39 25.23
CA LEU A 246 -15.41 -24.02 25.23
C LEU A 246 -16.50 -23.00 24.90
N GLU A 247 -16.46 -21.85 25.58
CA GLU A 247 -17.24 -20.67 25.25
C GLU A 247 -16.42 -19.76 24.32
N VAL A 248 -17.12 -19.04 23.43
CA VAL A 248 -16.50 -18.05 22.53
C VAL A 248 -17.06 -16.69 22.91
N GLU A 249 -16.18 -15.76 23.26
CA GLU A 249 -16.58 -14.40 23.65
C GLU A 249 -17.34 -13.69 22.51
N PRO A 250 -18.46 -13.01 22.79
CA PRO A 250 -19.17 -12.22 21.78
C PRO A 250 -18.24 -11.22 21.07
N GLY A 251 -18.28 -11.16 19.74
CA GLY A 251 -17.43 -10.28 18.95
C GLY A 251 -16.11 -10.90 18.48
N LEU A 252 -15.65 -12.02 19.07
CA LEU A 252 -14.43 -12.69 18.61
C LEU A 252 -14.60 -13.28 17.20
N VAL A 253 -15.76 -13.85 16.89
CA VAL A 253 -16.03 -14.43 15.56
C VAL A 253 -16.10 -13.34 14.51
N GLU A 254 -16.78 -12.24 14.80
CA GLU A 254 -16.88 -11.06 13.93
C GLU A 254 -15.50 -10.48 13.62
N LEU A 255 -14.66 -10.37 14.66
CA LEU A 255 -13.28 -9.89 14.54
C LEU A 255 -12.40 -10.84 13.71
N LEU A 256 -12.53 -12.16 13.91
CA LEU A 256 -11.81 -13.17 13.13
C LEU A 256 -12.21 -13.13 11.64
N LEU A 257 -13.50 -13.02 11.35
CA LEU A 257 -14.02 -12.93 9.97
C LEU A 257 -13.60 -11.62 9.29
N HIS A 258 -13.65 -10.51 10.01
CA HIS A 258 -13.18 -9.22 9.51
C HIS A 258 -11.68 -9.25 9.17
N HIS A 259 -10.83 -9.76 10.07
CA HIS A 259 -9.39 -9.87 9.82
C HIS A 259 -9.02 -10.90 8.74
N LEU A 260 -9.87 -11.90 8.52
CA LEU A 260 -9.71 -12.84 7.41
C LEU A 260 -9.99 -12.16 6.05
N GLY A 261 -10.71 -11.03 6.06
CA GLY A 261 -11.21 -10.34 4.87
C GLY A 261 -12.43 -11.03 4.27
N ALA A 262 -13.26 -11.69 5.10
CA ALA A 262 -14.48 -12.35 4.64
C ALA A 262 -15.56 -11.29 4.36
N THR A 263 -15.76 -10.94 3.09
CA THR A 263 -16.94 -10.20 2.61
C THR A 263 -18.01 -11.19 2.16
N GLY A 264 -19.21 -10.73 1.81
CA GLY A 264 -20.33 -11.59 1.38
C GLY A 264 -20.01 -12.54 0.21
N GLU A 265 -18.89 -12.34 -0.50
CA GLU A 265 -18.43 -13.11 -1.65
C GLU A 265 -17.25 -14.06 -1.36
N GLY A 266 -16.70 -14.06 -0.12
CA GLY A 266 -15.63 -14.98 0.31
C GLY A 266 -14.42 -14.29 0.95
N TYR A 267 -13.30 -15.02 1.07
CA TYR A 267 -11.99 -14.52 1.52
C TYR A 267 -10.89 -15.00 0.57
N GLU A 268 -9.74 -14.30 0.53
CA GLU A 268 -8.59 -14.71 -0.27
C GLU A 268 -8.20 -16.17 -0.01
N ALA A 269 -8.17 -16.98 -1.06
CA ALA A 269 -7.84 -18.40 -0.95
C ALA A 269 -6.44 -18.60 -0.33
N GLY A 270 -6.34 -19.54 0.62
CA GLY A 270 -5.08 -19.85 1.31
C GLY A 270 -4.91 -19.25 2.71
N ARG A 271 -5.93 -18.54 3.23
CA ARG A 271 -5.91 -17.99 4.60
C ARG A 271 -6.49 -18.90 5.70
N LEU A 272 -7.12 -20.04 5.36
CA LEU A 272 -7.63 -20.98 6.38
C LEU A 272 -6.57 -21.53 7.34
N PRO A 273 -5.34 -21.87 6.90
CA PRO A 273 -4.29 -22.31 7.81
C PRO A 273 -3.92 -21.21 8.81
N LEU A 274 -3.94 -19.94 8.40
CA LEU A 274 -3.70 -18.80 9.28
C LEU A 274 -4.80 -18.68 10.34
N LEU A 275 -6.07 -18.83 9.93
CA LEU A 275 -7.22 -18.83 10.83
C LEU A 275 -7.14 -19.98 11.84
N ALA A 276 -6.87 -21.20 11.38
CA ALA A 276 -6.75 -22.38 12.23
C ALA A 276 -5.59 -22.24 13.23
N HIS A 277 -4.48 -21.63 12.81
CA HIS A 277 -3.35 -21.31 13.70
C HIS A 277 -3.73 -20.24 14.73
N ALA A 278 -4.37 -19.15 14.31
CA ALA A 278 -4.82 -18.11 15.23
C ALA A 278 -5.81 -18.63 16.29
N LEU A 279 -6.76 -19.50 15.90
CA LEU A 279 -7.68 -20.16 16.83
C LEU A 279 -6.97 -21.08 17.82
N ARG A 280 -5.91 -21.77 17.36
CA ARG A 280 -5.08 -22.60 18.23
C ARG A 280 -4.31 -21.77 19.25
N VAL A 281 -3.68 -20.67 18.84
CA VAL A 281 -2.96 -19.78 19.76
C VAL A 281 -3.95 -19.11 20.72
N CYS A 282 -5.10 -18.67 20.23
CA CYS A 282 -6.18 -18.14 21.07
C CYS A 282 -6.68 -19.19 22.09
N TRP A 283 -6.67 -20.48 21.73
CA TRP A 283 -6.94 -21.57 22.68
C TRP A 283 -5.84 -21.73 23.73
N GLN A 284 -4.58 -21.48 23.39
CA GLN A 284 -3.47 -21.53 24.35
C GLN A 284 -3.52 -20.34 25.32
N GLU A 285 -3.84 -19.15 24.82
CA GLU A 285 -4.01 -17.90 25.59
C GLU A 285 -5.42 -17.71 26.16
N ARG A 286 -6.21 -18.79 26.23
CA ARG A 286 -7.61 -18.72 26.69
C ARG A 286 -7.69 -18.46 28.19
N HIS A 287 -8.78 -17.80 28.60
CA HIS A 287 -9.09 -17.59 30.01
C HIS A 287 -10.09 -18.66 30.47
N GLY A 288 -9.60 -19.67 31.20
CA GLY A 288 -10.43 -20.78 31.67
C GLY A 288 -10.99 -21.63 30.52
N ALA A 289 -12.32 -21.60 30.35
CA ALA A 289 -13.04 -22.29 29.27
C ALA A 289 -13.44 -21.36 28.12
N THR A 290 -13.01 -20.09 28.13
CA THR A 290 -13.48 -19.08 27.17
C THR A 290 -12.36 -18.64 26.23
N LEU A 291 -12.60 -18.71 24.92
CA LEU A 291 -11.79 -18.05 23.89
C LEU A 291 -12.14 -16.57 23.90
N THR A 292 -11.17 -15.71 24.19
CA THR A 292 -11.39 -14.28 24.45
C THR A 292 -10.91 -13.38 23.32
N VAL A 293 -11.53 -12.21 23.16
CA VAL A 293 -11.07 -11.17 22.23
C VAL A 293 -9.67 -10.70 22.61
N GLN A 294 -9.40 -10.56 23.91
CA GLN A 294 -8.08 -10.19 24.40
C GLN A 294 -7.03 -11.26 24.07
N GLY A 295 -7.32 -12.53 24.38
CA GLY A 295 -6.41 -13.63 24.05
C GLY A 295 -6.14 -13.77 22.55
N TYR A 296 -7.07 -13.36 21.68
CA TYR A 296 -6.81 -13.24 20.24
C TYR A 296 -5.95 -12.02 19.87
N ARG A 297 -6.17 -10.85 20.48
CA ARG A 297 -5.34 -9.66 20.25
C ARG A 297 -3.89 -9.87 20.68
N ASP A 298 -3.68 -10.57 21.78
CA ASP A 298 -2.35 -10.91 22.30
C ASP A 298 -1.56 -11.81 21.32
N THR A 299 -2.24 -12.48 20.37
CA THR A 299 -1.59 -13.25 19.29
C THR A 299 -1.08 -12.38 18.13
N GLY A 300 -1.41 -11.08 18.09
CA GLY A 300 -1.16 -10.19 16.94
C GLY A 300 -2.12 -10.39 15.75
N GLY A 301 -3.20 -11.15 15.95
CA GLY A 301 -4.22 -11.45 14.95
C GLY A 301 -3.79 -12.46 13.87
N ILE A 302 -4.70 -12.77 12.93
CA ILE A 302 -4.51 -13.80 11.88
C ILE A 302 -3.21 -13.61 11.06
N ARG A 303 -2.82 -12.37 10.76
CA ARG A 303 -1.66 -12.06 9.90
C ARG A 303 -0.31 -12.25 10.63
N HIS A 304 -0.25 -12.06 11.95
CA HIS A 304 1.00 -12.09 12.72
C HIS A 304 1.13 -13.29 13.66
N ALA A 305 0.08 -14.09 13.89
CA ALA A 305 0.12 -15.22 14.82
C ALA A 305 1.25 -16.22 14.53
N ILE A 306 1.53 -16.51 13.25
CA ILE A 306 2.65 -17.40 12.85
C ILE A 306 4.00 -16.74 13.18
N THR A 307 4.14 -15.45 12.86
CA THR A 307 5.37 -14.67 13.11
C THR A 307 5.69 -14.63 14.60
N VAL A 308 4.70 -14.32 15.43
CA VAL A 308 4.83 -14.27 16.89
C VAL A 308 5.25 -15.64 17.42
N THR A 309 4.59 -16.71 16.98
CA THR A 309 4.93 -18.09 17.39
C THR A 309 6.37 -18.46 17.00
N ALA A 310 6.77 -18.17 15.75
CA ALA A 310 8.08 -18.51 15.24
C ALA A 310 9.20 -17.73 15.93
N GLU A 311 9.02 -16.42 16.13
CA GLU A 311 9.97 -15.58 16.87
C GLU A 311 10.08 -15.98 18.34
N GLN A 312 8.97 -16.33 19.00
CA GLN A 312 9.00 -16.80 20.39
C GLN A 312 9.76 -18.13 20.55
N VAL A 313 9.64 -19.06 19.61
CA VAL A 313 10.42 -20.32 19.64
C VAL A 313 11.89 -20.01 19.38
N TYR A 314 12.18 -19.20 18.36
CA TYR A 314 13.54 -18.84 17.99
C TYR A 314 14.29 -18.07 19.09
N THR A 315 13.65 -17.11 19.74
CA THR A 315 14.24 -16.30 20.82
C THR A 315 14.56 -17.13 22.06
N ARG A 316 13.79 -18.18 22.35
CA ARG A 316 14.03 -19.14 23.44
C ARG A 316 15.22 -20.07 23.20
N LEU A 317 15.70 -20.21 21.96
CA LEU A 317 16.92 -20.95 21.65
C LEU A 317 18.16 -20.14 22.07
N GLY A 318 19.19 -20.82 22.57
CA GLY A 318 20.52 -20.23 22.79
C GLY A 318 21.26 -19.93 21.48
N ASP A 319 22.40 -19.26 21.54
CA ASP A 319 23.14 -18.80 20.33
C ASP A 319 23.60 -19.92 19.39
N GLU A 320 23.83 -21.13 19.93
CA GLU A 320 24.12 -22.32 19.13
C GLU A 320 22.86 -22.87 18.46
N GLY A 321 21.75 -22.98 19.20
CA GLY A 321 20.46 -23.41 18.66
C GLY A 321 19.87 -22.44 17.63
N ARG A 322 20.13 -21.13 17.73
CA ARG A 322 19.69 -20.14 16.75
C ARG A 322 20.42 -20.26 15.41
N ARG A 323 21.74 -20.50 15.44
CA ARG A 323 22.54 -20.76 14.24
C ARG A 323 22.10 -22.06 13.57
N GLU A 324 21.85 -23.10 14.36
CA GLU A 324 21.33 -24.36 13.86
C GLU A 324 19.91 -24.21 13.27
N ALA A 325 19.03 -23.42 13.90
CA ALA A 325 17.71 -23.12 13.35
C ALA A 325 17.77 -22.40 12.01
N GLN A 326 18.65 -21.40 11.86
CA GLN A 326 18.85 -20.73 10.57
C GLN A 326 19.33 -21.71 9.49
N SER A 327 20.34 -22.53 9.80
CA SER A 327 20.83 -23.57 8.88
C SER A 327 19.72 -24.55 8.50
N LEU A 328 19.00 -25.11 9.48
CA LEU A 328 17.90 -26.04 9.30
C LEU A 328 16.82 -25.49 8.37
N PHE A 329 16.28 -24.30 8.63
CA PHE A 329 15.20 -23.75 7.81
C PHE A 329 15.63 -23.46 6.38
N LEU A 330 16.87 -22.99 6.16
CA LEU A 330 17.40 -22.81 4.81
C LEU A 330 17.58 -24.13 4.03
N ARG A 331 17.69 -25.27 4.73
CA ARG A 331 17.74 -26.61 4.11
C ARG A 331 16.35 -27.17 3.78
N LEU A 332 15.32 -26.75 4.52
CA LEU A 332 13.92 -27.15 4.32
C LEU A 332 13.18 -26.29 3.27
N VAL A 333 13.90 -25.43 2.54
CA VAL A 333 13.36 -24.57 1.49
C VAL A 333 13.98 -24.95 0.15
N ARG A 334 13.15 -25.04 -0.88
CA ARG A 334 13.55 -25.19 -2.27
C ARG A 334 13.29 -23.88 -3.01
N ILE A 335 14.30 -23.39 -3.73
CA ILE A 335 14.16 -22.16 -4.50
C ILE A 335 13.62 -22.53 -5.89
N GLY A 336 12.41 -22.06 -6.21
CA GLY A 336 11.79 -22.27 -7.51
C GLY A 336 12.40 -21.41 -8.63
N ASP A 337 12.17 -21.85 -9.87
CA ASP A 337 12.37 -21.03 -11.08
C ASP A 337 11.18 -20.07 -11.32
N GLY A 338 10.07 -20.26 -10.61
CA GLY A 338 8.90 -19.36 -10.56
C GLY A 338 8.92 -18.33 -9.41
N PRO A 339 7.81 -17.59 -9.19
CA PRO A 339 7.74 -16.50 -8.22
C PRO A 339 7.62 -16.93 -6.75
N GLU A 340 7.38 -18.21 -6.44
CA GLU A 340 7.19 -18.70 -5.07
C GLU A 340 8.26 -19.72 -4.65
N ASP A 341 8.80 -19.55 -3.43
CA ASP A 341 9.69 -20.52 -2.79
C ASP A 341 8.85 -21.63 -2.13
N THR A 342 9.22 -22.89 -2.35
CA THR A 342 8.46 -24.05 -1.86
C THR A 342 9.19 -24.73 -0.70
N ARG A 343 8.45 -25.51 0.07
CA ARG A 343 9.02 -26.32 1.15
C ARG A 343 9.68 -27.60 0.59
N ARG A 344 10.71 -28.09 1.27
CA ARG A 344 11.36 -29.39 1.02
C ARG A 344 11.30 -30.24 2.28
N PHE A 345 11.13 -31.55 2.10
CA PHE A 345 11.36 -32.54 3.15
C PHE A 345 12.80 -33.06 3.09
N LEU A 346 13.40 -33.23 4.25
CA LEU A 346 14.76 -33.75 4.39
C LEU A 346 14.74 -35.05 5.20
N ASP A 347 15.51 -36.04 4.77
CA ASP A 347 15.70 -37.26 5.56
C ASP A 347 16.45 -36.93 6.85
N ARG A 348 16.04 -37.58 7.94
CA ARG A 348 16.62 -37.39 9.27
C ARG A 348 18.11 -37.75 9.28
N ALA A 349 18.52 -38.73 8.47
CA ALA A 349 19.92 -39.09 8.27
C ALA A 349 20.74 -37.95 7.63
N GLU A 350 20.20 -37.24 6.65
CA GLU A 350 20.86 -36.08 6.02
C GLU A 350 20.98 -34.90 7.00
N LEU A 351 20.01 -34.76 7.91
CA LEU A 351 19.98 -33.73 8.95
C LEU A 351 21.14 -33.91 9.96
N VAL A 352 21.45 -35.16 10.32
CA VAL A 352 22.47 -35.57 11.29
C VAL A 352 23.89 -35.56 10.72
N ASP A 353 24.07 -35.69 9.40
CA ASP A 353 25.38 -35.79 8.74
C ASP A 353 26.18 -34.46 8.73
N VAL A 354 25.55 -33.33 9.11
CA VAL A 354 26.09 -31.96 8.92
C VAL A 354 26.09 -31.12 10.21
N ALA A 355 25.38 -31.54 11.26
CA ALA A 355 25.14 -30.74 12.48
C ALA A 355 25.53 -31.47 13.77
N ASP A 356 25.71 -30.73 14.88
CA ASP A 356 25.77 -31.35 16.21
C ASP A 356 24.44 -32.04 16.51
N THR A 357 24.47 -33.37 16.61
CA THR A 357 23.27 -34.22 16.65
C THR A 357 22.34 -33.87 17.81
N ALA A 358 22.89 -33.43 18.95
CA ALA A 358 22.10 -33.04 20.11
C ALA A 358 21.37 -31.71 19.89
N THR A 359 22.05 -30.71 19.33
CA THR A 359 21.48 -29.39 19.06
C THR A 359 20.44 -29.43 17.95
N ALA A 360 20.69 -30.15 16.86
CA ALA A 360 19.75 -30.27 15.74
C ALA A 360 18.44 -30.94 16.17
N VAL A 361 18.51 -32.01 16.98
CA VAL A 361 17.31 -32.67 17.52
C VAL A 361 16.53 -31.74 18.43
N ALA A 362 17.20 -30.97 19.30
CA ALA A 362 16.51 -30.03 20.20
C ALA A 362 15.80 -28.89 19.44
N VAL A 363 16.40 -28.38 18.36
CA VAL A 363 15.78 -27.37 17.48
C VAL A 363 14.56 -27.95 16.77
N VAL A 364 14.71 -29.12 16.14
CA VAL A 364 13.60 -29.81 15.46
C VAL A 364 12.45 -30.07 16.43
N ASP A 365 12.73 -30.57 17.63
CA ASP A 365 11.71 -30.83 18.65
C ASP A 365 11.00 -29.54 19.11
N ALA A 366 11.73 -28.43 19.31
CA ALA A 366 11.13 -27.16 19.70
C ALA A 366 10.16 -26.61 18.63
N PHE A 367 10.55 -26.67 17.36
CA PHE A 367 9.69 -26.24 16.25
C PHE A 367 8.57 -27.24 15.93
N THR A 368 8.76 -28.54 16.22
CA THR A 368 7.70 -29.56 16.14
C THR A 368 6.66 -29.38 17.24
N GLN A 369 7.06 -29.06 18.48
CA GLN A 369 6.14 -28.75 19.58
C GLN A 369 5.27 -27.52 19.24
N ALA A 370 5.87 -26.52 18.57
CA ALA A 370 5.15 -25.35 18.07
C ALA A 370 4.35 -25.59 16.78
N ARG A 371 4.35 -26.82 16.24
CA ARG A 371 3.66 -27.22 14.99
C ARG A 371 4.11 -26.45 13.74
N LEU A 372 5.32 -25.88 13.76
CA LEU A 372 5.93 -25.19 12.62
C LEU A 372 6.71 -26.15 11.71
N ILE A 373 7.17 -27.26 12.27
CA ILE A 373 7.81 -28.38 11.57
C ILE A 373 7.01 -29.66 11.83
N THR A 374 6.83 -30.48 10.80
CA THR A 374 6.29 -31.84 10.88
C THR A 374 7.40 -32.87 10.77
N GLN A 375 7.30 -33.92 11.58
CA GLN A 375 8.11 -35.14 11.47
C GLN A 375 7.20 -36.26 11.01
N GLN A 376 7.53 -36.93 9.90
CA GLN A 376 6.81 -38.09 9.37
C GLN A 376 7.81 -39.19 9.04
N ASP A 377 7.63 -40.37 9.61
CA ASP A 377 8.54 -41.52 9.52
C ASP A 377 10.01 -41.12 9.78
N ASP A 378 10.81 -41.02 8.72
CA ASP A 378 12.23 -40.63 8.74
C ASP A 378 12.51 -39.26 8.08
N SER A 379 11.47 -38.43 7.89
CA SER A 379 11.56 -37.13 7.21
C SER A 379 11.14 -35.95 8.10
N VAL A 380 11.78 -34.80 7.87
CA VAL A 380 11.52 -33.53 8.56
C VAL A 380 11.20 -32.46 7.52
N GLY A 381 10.14 -31.69 7.73
CA GLY A 381 9.71 -30.64 6.80
C GLY A 381 8.88 -29.54 7.46
N ILE A 382 8.76 -28.41 6.76
CA ILE A 382 7.91 -27.31 7.22
C ILE A 382 6.43 -27.73 7.12
N THR A 383 5.66 -27.50 8.19
CA THR A 383 4.24 -27.89 8.26
C THR A 383 3.41 -27.26 7.15
N HIS A 384 3.66 -25.97 6.83
CA HIS A 384 2.96 -25.23 5.79
C HIS A 384 3.80 -24.10 5.19
N GLU A 385 3.68 -23.86 3.87
CA GLU A 385 4.37 -22.76 3.13
C GLU A 385 3.99 -21.35 3.62
N ALA A 386 2.96 -21.23 4.45
CA ALA A 386 2.56 -19.95 5.03
C ALA A 386 3.67 -19.40 5.94
N LEU A 387 4.48 -20.29 6.54
CA LEU A 387 5.64 -19.90 7.33
C LEU A 387 6.68 -19.15 6.48
N LEU A 388 6.88 -19.55 5.22
CA LEU A 388 7.84 -18.92 4.30
C LEU A 388 7.42 -17.49 3.96
N ARG A 389 6.11 -17.22 3.87
CA ARG A 389 5.58 -15.89 3.54
C ARG A 389 5.42 -14.98 4.76
N SER A 390 5.04 -15.54 5.90
CA SER A 390 4.65 -14.78 7.09
C SER A 390 5.77 -14.55 8.10
N TRP A 391 6.88 -15.31 8.07
CA TRP A 391 7.99 -15.11 9.01
C TRP A 391 9.08 -14.22 8.41
N PRO A 392 9.19 -12.91 8.79
CA PRO A 392 10.09 -11.98 8.12
C PRO A 392 11.56 -12.40 8.19
N ARG A 393 12.01 -12.91 9.34
CA ARG A 393 13.38 -13.38 9.54
C ARG A 393 13.77 -14.52 8.58
N LEU A 394 12.87 -15.47 8.36
CA LEU A 394 13.11 -16.56 7.41
C LEU A 394 13.20 -16.03 5.97
N ARG A 395 12.36 -15.05 5.61
CA ARG A 395 12.47 -14.38 4.30
C ARG A 395 13.80 -13.65 4.15
N ASP A 396 14.26 -12.97 5.19
CA ASP A 396 15.53 -12.25 5.16
C ASP A 396 16.71 -13.23 4.99
N TRP A 397 16.66 -14.38 5.67
CA TRP A 397 17.64 -15.44 5.47
C TRP A 397 17.63 -15.98 4.04
N ILE A 398 16.45 -16.27 3.48
CA ILE A 398 16.30 -16.76 2.11
C ILE A 398 16.78 -15.71 1.10
N ALA A 399 16.43 -14.43 1.30
CA ALA A 399 16.80 -13.33 0.42
C ALA A 399 18.30 -13.05 0.44
N ALA A 400 18.93 -13.08 1.62
CA ALA A 400 20.37 -12.85 1.77
C ALA A 400 21.22 -13.91 1.06
N ASP A 401 20.77 -15.16 1.03
CA ASP A 401 21.53 -16.29 0.46
C ASP A 401 20.91 -16.91 -0.80
N ARG A 402 19.95 -16.26 -1.46
CA ARG A 402 19.17 -16.82 -2.59
C ARG A 402 20.05 -17.41 -3.71
N ASP A 403 21.10 -16.68 -4.10
CA ASP A 403 22.03 -17.11 -5.15
C ASP A 403 22.86 -18.33 -4.73
N TRP A 404 23.22 -18.39 -3.44
CA TRP A 404 23.93 -19.53 -2.88
C TRP A 404 23.03 -20.76 -2.76
N LEU A 405 21.80 -20.60 -2.25
CA LEU A 405 20.83 -21.68 -2.12
C LEU A 405 20.52 -22.34 -3.47
N ARG A 406 20.36 -21.54 -4.54
CA ARG A 406 20.22 -22.06 -5.92
C ARG A 406 21.46 -22.80 -6.42
N THR A 407 22.65 -22.25 -6.18
CA THR A 407 23.91 -22.87 -6.61
C THR A 407 24.16 -24.18 -5.87
N ARG A 408 23.84 -24.22 -4.57
CA ARG A 408 23.92 -25.39 -3.72
C ARG A 408 22.91 -26.46 -4.15
N GLN A 409 21.67 -26.08 -4.47
CA GLN A 409 20.65 -27.01 -4.97
C GLN A 409 21.14 -27.69 -6.25
N ARG A 410 21.59 -26.91 -7.26
CA ARG A 410 22.17 -27.46 -8.49
C ARG A 410 23.40 -28.35 -8.23
N LEU A 411 24.24 -28.01 -7.25
CA LEU A 411 25.40 -28.83 -6.90
C LEU A 411 24.99 -30.20 -6.33
N VAL A 412 23.93 -30.26 -5.53
CA VAL A 412 23.40 -31.51 -4.99
C VAL A 412 22.81 -32.35 -6.13
N ASP A 413 22.04 -31.74 -7.02
CA ASP A 413 21.42 -32.41 -8.18
C ASP A 413 22.50 -32.97 -9.14
N ASP A 414 23.52 -32.16 -9.48
CA ASP A 414 24.64 -32.58 -10.33
C ASP A 414 25.53 -33.65 -9.66
N THR A 415 25.52 -33.72 -8.32
CA THR A 415 26.21 -34.79 -7.57
C THR A 415 25.47 -36.12 -7.71
N LEU A 416 24.14 -36.12 -7.60
CA LEU A 416 23.32 -37.32 -7.75
C LEU A 416 23.44 -37.88 -9.17
N ALA A 417 23.33 -37.02 -10.19
CA ALA A 417 23.52 -37.42 -11.59
C ALA A 417 24.92 -38.00 -11.87
N TRP A 418 25.95 -37.49 -11.18
CA TRP A 418 27.31 -38.04 -11.28
C TRP A 418 27.44 -39.42 -10.63
N GLU A 419 26.76 -39.67 -9.51
CA GLU A 419 26.76 -41.00 -8.88
C GLU A 419 26.00 -42.03 -9.72
N GLU A 420 24.85 -41.65 -10.28
CA GLU A 420 24.07 -42.50 -11.20
C GLU A 420 24.85 -42.84 -12.48
N ALA A 421 25.69 -41.92 -12.96
CA ALA A 421 26.57 -42.12 -14.11
C ALA A 421 27.88 -42.86 -13.78
N ASP A 422 27.92 -43.65 -12.70
CA ASP A 422 29.10 -44.39 -12.20
C ASP A 422 30.35 -43.49 -12.07
N ARG A 423 30.12 -42.27 -11.60
CA ARG A 423 31.15 -41.25 -11.34
C ARG A 423 31.91 -40.81 -12.59
N ASP A 424 31.23 -40.64 -13.73
CA ASP A 424 31.84 -40.16 -14.98
C ASP A 424 32.62 -38.83 -14.78
N PRO A 425 33.95 -38.81 -15.03
CA PRO A 425 34.77 -37.60 -14.96
C PRO A 425 34.34 -36.46 -15.91
N SER A 426 33.47 -36.74 -16.88
CA SER A 426 32.92 -35.74 -17.81
C SER A 426 32.00 -34.72 -17.13
N MET A 427 31.27 -35.15 -16.09
CA MET A 427 30.25 -34.38 -15.35
C MET A 427 30.83 -33.48 -14.25
N LEU A 428 32.07 -33.74 -13.83
CA LEU A 428 32.73 -32.93 -12.79
C LEU A 428 32.80 -31.45 -13.18
N TYR A 429 32.51 -30.56 -12.22
CA TYR A 429 32.54 -29.10 -12.41
C TYR A 429 33.89 -28.57 -12.91
N ARG A 430 33.84 -27.58 -13.81
CA ARG A 430 35.01 -26.97 -14.47
C ARG A 430 34.86 -25.47 -14.61
N GLY A 431 35.99 -24.76 -14.69
CA GLY A 431 36.03 -23.32 -15.00
C GLY A 431 35.13 -22.51 -14.07
N ASN A 432 34.27 -21.66 -14.64
CA ASN A 432 33.37 -20.78 -13.88
C ASN A 432 32.42 -21.54 -12.94
N ARG A 433 31.99 -22.76 -13.30
CA ARG A 433 31.11 -23.58 -12.44
C ARG A 433 31.84 -24.07 -11.18
N LEU A 434 33.11 -24.48 -11.31
CA LEU A 434 33.93 -24.88 -10.16
C LEU A 434 34.33 -23.64 -9.32
N ALA A 435 34.59 -22.50 -9.98
CA ALA A 435 34.93 -21.25 -9.31
C ALA A 435 33.76 -20.67 -8.49
N ALA A 436 32.52 -20.79 -8.97
CA ALA A 436 31.32 -20.31 -8.28
C ALA A 436 31.06 -20.97 -6.91
N VAL A 437 31.57 -22.19 -6.72
CA VAL A 437 31.48 -22.96 -5.46
C VAL A 437 32.80 -23.00 -4.68
N SER A 438 33.87 -22.39 -5.21
CA SER A 438 35.19 -22.36 -4.57
C SER A 438 35.28 -21.29 -3.49
N GLY A 439 35.68 -21.67 -2.27
CA GLY A 439 35.88 -20.73 -1.14
C GLY A 439 34.68 -20.61 -0.19
N ARG A 440 33.60 -21.36 -0.42
CA ARG A 440 32.49 -21.55 0.53
C ARG A 440 32.84 -22.65 1.53
N ASP A 441 32.24 -22.61 2.71
CA ASP A 441 32.48 -23.62 3.74
C ASP A 441 31.89 -24.97 3.30
N THR A 442 32.75 -25.96 3.10
CA THR A 442 32.33 -27.31 2.70
C THR A 442 31.69 -28.08 3.85
N ALA A 443 31.75 -27.56 5.09
CA ALA A 443 31.12 -28.17 6.25
C ALA A 443 29.59 -28.15 6.21
N GLU A 444 28.97 -27.28 5.40
CA GLU A 444 27.51 -27.16 5.26
C GLU A 444 26.92 -28.01 4.13
N LEU A 445 27.76 -28.76 3.39
CA LEU A 445 27.36 -29.60 2.25
C LEU A 445 27.22 -31.06 2.67
N PRO A 446 26.30 -31.83 2.04
CA PRO A 446 26.27 -33.28 2.18
C PRO A 446 27.62 -33.92 1.81
N SER A 447 27.96 -35.01 2.48
CA SER A 447 29.24 -35.73 2.32
C SER A 447 29.51 -36.17 0.87
N THR A 448 28.45 -36.47 0.11
CA THR A 448 28.49 -36.80 -1.33
C THR A 448 28.87 -35.60 -2.21
N ALA A 449 28.28 -34.43 -1.96
CA ALA A 449 28.57 -33.19 -2.70
C ALA A 449 30.00 -32.69 -2.43
N ALA A 450 30.49 -32.85 -1.20
CA ALA A 450 31.89 -32.58 -0.86
C ALA A 450 32.86 -33.50 -1.63
N ALA A 451 32.52 -34.79 -1.79
CA ALA A 451 33.31 -35.74 -2.56
C ALA A 451 33.35 -35.41 -4.07
N PHE A 452 32.21 -34.96 -4.64
CA PHE A 452 32.11 -34.49 -6.03
C PHE A 452 33.02 -33.28 -6.30
N LEU A 453 32.98 -32.25 -5.43
CA LEU A 453 33.86 -31.08 -5.56
C LEU A 453 35.34 -31.45 -5.41
N ALA A 454 35.67 -32.35 -4.47
CA ALA A 454 37.03 -32.85 -4.30
C ALA A 454 37.54 -33.61 -5.54
N ALA A 455 36.67 -34.32 -6.27
CA ALA A 455 37.00 -34.95 -7.55
C ALA A 455 37.21 -33.89 -8.66
N GLY A 456 36.35 -32.87 -8.75
CA GLY A 456 36.49 -31.75 -9.70
C GLY A 456 37.79 -30.96 -9.54
N HIS A 457 38.16 -30.61 -8.31
CA HIS A 457 39.43 -29.94 -8.00
C HIS A 457 40.67 -30.79 -8.31
N ARG A 458 40.57 -32.12 -8.28
CA ARG A 458 41.67 -33.02 -8.69
C ARG A 458 41.81 -33.09 -10.21
N ALA A 459 40.70 -33.12 -10.95
CA ALA A 459 40.67 -33.14 -12.41
C ALA A 459 41.18 -31.82 -13.04
N ASP A 460 40.84 -30.66 -12.48
CA ASP A 460 41.31 -29.36 -12.99
C ASP A 460 42.83 -29.20 -12.84
N ARG A 461 43.38 -29.63 -11.69
CA ARG A 461 44.83 -29.61 -11.43
C ARG A 461 45.64 -30.51 -12.39
N ALA A 462 45.10 -31.66 -12.79
CA ALA A 462 45.75 -32.54 -13.78
C ALA A 462 45.76 -31.93 -15.19
N ARG A 463 44.70 -31.20 -15.55
CA ARG A 463 44.53 -30.56 -16.87
C ARG A 463 45.43 -29.34 -17.05
N GLN A 464 45.60 -28.52 -16.01
CA GLN A 464 46.54 -27.39 -16.02
C GLN A 464 47.99 -27.84 -16.27
N ARG A 465 48.38 -29.01 -15.74
CA ARG A 465 49.71 -29.61 -15.99
C ARG A 465 49.89 -30.04 -17.46
N ARG A 466 48.85 -30.60 -18.09
CA ARG A 466 48.84 -31.01 -19.50
C ARG A 466 48.87 -29.82 -20.46
N ARG A 467 48.18 -28.73 -20.13
CA ARG A 467 48.16 -27.48 -20.91
C ARG A 467 49.53 -26.77 -20.91
N ARG A 468 50.25 -26.80 -19.78
CA ARG A 468 51.60 -26.24 -19.65
C ARG A 468 52.66 -26.98 -20.49
N ALA A 469 52.45 -28.26 -20.83
CA ALA A 469 53.39 -29.06 -21.63
C ALA A 469 53.29 -28.81 -23.15
N VAL A 470 52.11 -28.42 -23.66
CA VAL A 470 51.86 -28.20 -25.10
C VAL A 470 52.14 -26.75 -25.54
N GLN A 471 52.07 -25.79 -24.62
CA GLN A 471 52.26 -24.37 -24.93
C GLN A 471 53.73 -23.90 -24.98
N ALA A 472 54.69 -24.73 -24.58
CA ALA A 472 56.10 -24.32 -24.51
C ALA A 472 56.83 -24.23 -25.88
N GLY A 473 56.21 -24.64 -26.99
CA GLY A 473 56.92 -24.83 -28.25
C GLY A 473 56.90 -23.67 -29.25
N LEU A 474 55.71 -23.24 -29.71
CA LEU A 474 55.67 -22.65 -31.07
C LEU A 474 54.73 -21.45 -31.29
N GLY A 475 53.90 -21.07 -30.32
CA GLY A 475 52.97 -19.93 -30.46
C GLY A 475 53.25 -18.73 -29.53
N LEU A 476 54.23 -18.90 -28.63
CA LEU A 476 54.40 -18.04 -27.44
C LEU A 476 55.16 -16.74 -27.70
N LEU A 477 55.91 -16.63 -28.80
CA LEU A 477 56.76 -15.46 -29.05
C LEU A 477 56.13 -14.39 -29.94
N THR A 478 55.20 -14.76 -30.83
CA THR A 478 54.60 -13.82 -31.81
C THR A 478 53.22 -13.31 -31.39
N THR A 479 52.41 -14.17 -30.76
CA THR A 479 51.03 -13.83 -30.34
C THR A 479 51.01 -13.00 -29.05
N ALA A 480 51.96 -13.23 -28.13
CA ALA A 480 52.06 -12.52 -26.86
C ALA A 480 52.40 -11.03 -27.04
N ALA A 481 53.21 -10.70 -28.05
CA ALA A 481 53.58 -9.31 -28.36
C ALA A 481 52.38 -8.50 -28.91
N LEU A 482 51.55 -9.11 -29.76
CA LEU A 482 50.39 -8.43 -30.36
C LEU A 482 49.20 -8.33 -29.41
N ILE A 483 48.96 -9.35 -28.57
CA ILE A 483 47.91 -9.34 -27.55
C ILE A 483 48.26 -8.38 -26.41
N ALA A 484 49.53 -8.28 -25.99
CA ALA A 484 49.93 -7.33 -24.95
C ALA A 484 49.72 -5.88 -25.38
N VAL A 485 49.98 -5.54 -26.65
CA VAL A 485 49.71 -4.21 -27.20
C VAL A 485 48.20 -3.94 -27.31
N PHE A 486 47.40 -4.92 -27.75
CA PHE A 486 45.94 -4.78 -27.85
C PHE A 486 45.25 -4.66 -26.48
N ILE A 487 45.67 -5.46 -25.48
CA ILE A 487 45.14 -5.41 -24.12
C ILE A 487 45.57 -4.12 -23.41
N ALA A 488 46.80 -3.62 -23.66
CA ALA A 488 47.24 -2.35 -23.09
C ALA A 488 46.45 -1.15 -23.63
N VAL A 489 46.13 -1.12 -24.93
CA VAL A 489 45.30 -0.05 -25.53
C VAL A 489 43.85 -0.15 -25.02
N ARG A 490 43.25 -1.35 -25.00
CA ARG A 490 41.88 -1.54 -24.50
C ARG A 490 41.73 -1.27 -23.00
N ASN A 491 42.74 -1.61 -22.18
CA ASN A 491 42.73 -1.29 -20.76
C ASN A 491 42.97 0.19 -20.49
N ALA A 492 43.77 0.87 -21.32
CA ALA A 492 43.95 2.32 -21.24
C ALA A 492 42.65 3.06 -21.60
N ASP A 493 41.97 2.67 -22.69
CA ASP A 493 40.70 3.27 -23.13
C ASP A 493 39.56 3.02 -22.14
N ASN A 494 39.51 1.83 -21.53
CA ASN A 494 38.54 1.53 -20.47
C ASN A 494 38.86 2.30 -19.18
N ALA A 495 40.13 2.47 -18.82
CA ALA A 495 40.53 3.21 -17.62
C ALA A 495 40.24 4.71 -17.76
N THR A 496 40.46 5.31 -18.94
CA THR A 496 40.10 6.71 -19.20
C THR A 496 38.59 6.91 -19.15
N THR A 497 37.82 6.02 -19.78
CA THR A 497 36.35 6.11 -19.77
C THR A 497 35.78 5.99 -18.35
N GLN A 498 36.27 5.03 -17.56
CA GLN A 498 35.88 4.86 -16.15
C GLN A 498 36.28 6.06 -15.29
N ARG A 499 37.47 6.64 -15.53
CA ARG A 499 37.92 7.86 -14.85
C ARG A 499 37.02 9.06 -15.16
N THR A 500 36.63 9.27 -16.42
CA THR A 500 35.74 10.37 -16.83
C THR A 500 34.33 10.21 -16.23
N ILE A 501 33.79 8.98 -16.20
CA ILE A 501 32.50 8.70 -15.54
C ILE A 501 32.58 8.93 -14.03
N ALA A 502 33.66 8.50 -13.37
CA ALA A 502 33.86 8.72 -11.94
C ALA A 502 33.97 10.21 -11.60
N LEU A 503 34.68 11.00 -12.42
CA LEU A 503 34.79 12.44 -12.26
C LEU A 503 33.44 13.15 -12.42
N SER A 504 32.65 12.80 -13.45
CA SER A 504 31.28 13.32 -13.64
C SER A 504 30.39 13.03 -12.41
N ARG A 505 30.41 11.80 -11.90
CA ARG A 505 29.64 11.41 -10.69
C ARG A 505 30.10 12.16 -9.44
N GLN A 506 31.39 12.42 -9.29
CA GLN A 506 31.93 13.20 -8.17
C GLN A 506 31.47 14.66 -8.24
N LEU A 507 31.60 15.28 -9.41
CA LEU A 507 31.18 16.68 -9.61
C LEU A 507 29.67 16.85 -9.39
N ALA A 508 28.85 15.91 -9.84
CA ALA A 508 27.41 15.90 -9.58
C ALA A 508 27.04 15.76 -8.09
N ALA A 509 27.81 14.97 -7.32
CA ALA A 509 27.60 14.89 -5.88
C ALA A 509 28.04 16.19 -5.18
N GLN A 510 29.15 16.77 -5.62
CA GLN A 510 29.67 18.04 -5.07
C GLN A 510 28.76 19.22 -5.38
N SER A 511 28.14 19.28 -6.57
CA SER A 511 27.19 20.36 -6.90
C SER A 511 26.03 20.40 -5.91
N LEU A 512 25.48 19.26 -5.50
CA LEU A 512 24.39 19.18 -4.52
C LEU A 512 24.82 19.62 -3.10
N VAL A 513 26.09 19.42 -2.74
CA VAL A 513 26.64 19.87 -1.45
C VAL A 513 26.88 21.38 -1.46
N VAL A 514 27.47 21.89 -2.55
CA VAL A 514 27.80 23.33 -2.72
C VAL A 514 26.55 24.17 -2.89
N ASP A 515 25.44 23.60 -3.35
CA ASP A 515 24.17 24.31 -3.52
C ASP A 515 23.70 25.04 -2.25
N GLN A 516 24.01 24.48 -1.08
CA GLN A 516 23.62 25.09 0.20
C GLN A 516 24.40 26.37 0.55
N THR A 517 25.54 26.62 -0.10
CA THR A 517 26.46 27.73 0.20
C THR A 517 26.64 28.67 -0.98
N ASP A 518 26.72 28.15 -2.21
CA ASP A 518 26.80 28.91 -3.46
C ASP A 518 25.97 28.21 -4.56
N PRO A 519 24.68 28.58 -4.71
CA PRO A 519 23.79 28.00 -5.71
C PRO A 519 24.25 28.23 -7.16
N ARG A 520 24.97 29.33 -7.41
CA ARG A 520 25.45 29.62 -8.77
C ARG A 520 26.57 28.64 -9.13
N LEU A 521 27.54 28.47 -8.24
CA LEU A 521 28.63 27.52 -8.43
C LEU A 521 28.14 26.07 -8.51
N ALA A 522 27.11 25.71 -7.72
CA ALA A 522 26.47 24.40 -7.80
C ALA A 522 25.93 24.10 -9.21
N ARG A 523 25.22 25.04 -9.83
CA ARG A 523 24.73 24.90 -11.22
C ARG A 523 25.86 24.78 -12.23
N GLN A 524 26.92 25.57 -12.05
CA GLN A 524 28.12 25.48 -12.89
C GLN A 524 28.80 24.11 -12.80
N LEU A 525 28.89 23.54 -11.59
CA LEU A 525 29.43 22.20 -11.34
C LEU A 525 28.55 21.10 -11.91
N ALA A 526 27.22 21.22 -11.80
CA ALA A 526 26.28 20.24 -12.37
C ALA A 526 26.32 20.25 -13.91
N ALA A 527 26.32 21.44 -14.53
CA ALA A 527 26.49 21.58 -15.98
C ALA A 527 27.86 21.03 -16.42
N ALA A 528 28.93 21.32 -15.69
CA ALA A 528 30.25 20.78 -15.97
C ALA A 528 30.30 19.25 -15.83
N ALA A 529 29.64 18.67 -14.82
CA ALA A 529 29.54 17.22 -14.64
C ALA A 529 28.88 16.55 -15.85
N TRP A 530 27.77 17.11 -16.35
CA TRP A 530 27.08 16.63 -17.54
C TRP A 530 27.94 16.73 -18.80
N HIS A 531 28.69 17.83 -18.97
CA HIS A 531 29.58 18.03 -20.09
C HIS A 531 30.80 17.09 -20.07
N VAL A 532 31.34 16.76 -18.89
CA VAL A 532 32.43 15.78 -18.74
C VAL A 532 31.95 14.39 -19.16
N SER A 533 30.78 13.96 -18.68
CA SER A 533 30.11 12.76 -19.14
C SER A 533 28.63 12.81 -18.74
N PRO A 534 27.67 12.58 -19.67
CA PRO A 534 26.26 12.46 -19.32
C PRO A 534 26.05 11.17 -18.53
N THR A 535 25.78 11.30 -17.24
CA THR A 535 25.52 10.17 -16.33
C THR A 535 24.20 10.42 -15.59
N ASP A 536 23.52 9.37 -15.15
CA ASP A 536 22.23 9.49 -14.44
C ASP A 536 22.34 10.39 -13.20
N ARG A 537 23.47 10.33 -12.50
CA ARG A 537 23.74 11.21 -11.36
C ARG A 537 23.92 12.67 -11.74
N ALA A 538 24.62 12.96 -12.85
CA ALA A 538 24.75 14.33 -13.34
C ALA A 538 23.38 14.85 -13.79
N GLY A 539 22.57 14.01 -14.45
CA GLY A 539 21.20 14.33 -14.80
C GLY A 539 20.32 14.63 -13.58
N ALA A 540 20.31 13.73 -12.58
CA ALA A 540 19.56 13.91 -11.35
C ALA A 540 20.00 15.17 -10.58
N ALA A 541 21.31 15.44 -10.50
CA ALA A 541 21.81 16.65 -9.86
C ALA A 541 21.34 17.93 -10.57
N MET A 542 21.33 17.95 -11.91
CA MET A 542 20.76 19.08 -12.67
C MET A 542 19.25 19.23 -12.40
N GLY A 543 18.49 18.12 -12.39
CA GLY A 543 17.06 18.10 -12.08
C GLY A 543 16.76 18.70 -10.69
N THR A 544 17.45 18.23 -9.65
CA THR A 544 17.29 18.74 -8.29
C THR A 544 17.60 20.24 -8.16
N LEU A 545 18.62 20.73 -8.89
CA LEU A 545 18.98 22.15 -8.87
C LEU A 545 17.99 23.04 -9.63
N LEU A 546 17.31 22.50 -10.64
CA LEU A 546 16.23 23.16 -11.37
C LEU A 546 14.93 23.18 -10.53
N GLU A 547 14.56 22.06 -9.91
CA GLU A 547 13.40 21.92 -9.00
C GLU A 547 13.39 22.96 -7.87
N ARG A 548 14.54 23.20 -7.21
CA ARG A 548 14.64 24.15 -6.08
C ARG A 548 14.41 25.61 -6.47
N GLN A 549 14.55 25.97 -7.75
CA GLN A 549 14.25 27.33 -8.25
C GLN A 549 12.79 27.50 -8.67
N GLU A 550 12.12 26.42 -9.11
CA GLU A 550 10.76 26.47 -9.66
C GLU A 550 9.64 26.33 -8.61
N HIS A 551 9.95 26.39 -7.31
CA HIS A 551 8.93 26.51 -6.25
C HIS A 551 8.03 27.77 -6.37
N ASN A 552 8.18 28.57 -7.43
CA ASN A 552 7.25 29.63 -7.83
C ASN A 552 6.06 29.12 -8.66
N GLY A 553 5.96 27.82 -8.98
CA GLY A 553 4.97 27.22 -9.89
C GLY A 553 3.92 26.31 -9.23
N ILE A 554 3.95 26.14 -7.92
CA ILE A 554 3.13 25.15 -7.23
C ILE A 554 1.78 25.78 -6.88
N LEU A 555 0.69 25.20 -7.40
CA LEU A 555 -0.67 25.49 -6.97
C LEU A 555 -0.89 24.70 -5.67
N ILE A 556 -0.42 25.28 -4.55
CA ILE A 556 -0.32 24.57 -3.29
C ILE A 556 -1.63 24.62 -2.50
N GLY A 557 -2.36 23.52 -2.45
CA GLY A 557 -3.18 23.20 -1.27
C GLY A 557 -2.37 22.29 -0.33
N LEU A 558 -2.28 22.56 1.00
CA LEU A 558 -1.70 21.64 2.04
C LEU A 558 -2.66 21.36 3.26
N GLY A 559 -3.24 20.16 3.49
CA GLY A 559 -4.02 19.76 4.69
C GLY A 559 -5.48 20.27 4.90
N ASP A 560 -6.31 19.55 5.67
CA ASP A 560 -7.76 19.83 5.87
C ASP A 560 -8.07 21.05 6.75
N ASP A 561 -7.33 21.22 7.85
CA ASP A 561 -7.63 22.20 8.89
C ASP A 561 -6.41 23.03 9.21
N VAL A 562 -6.57 24.35 9.28
CA VAL A 562 -5.52 25.22 9.83
C VAL A 562 -5.50 25.04 11.34
N THR A 563 -4.61 24.20 11.86
CA THR A 563 -4.52 23.83 13.29
C THR A 563 -3.93 24.94 14.15
N GLY A 564 -3.18 25.88 13.58
CA GLY A 564 -2.61 27.00 14.34
C GLY A 564 -2.13 28.16 13.47
N VAL A 565 -2.17 29.38 14.03
CA VAL A 565 -1.73 30.62 13.38
C VAL A 565 -0.91 31.50 14.31
N ALA A 566 0.12 32.17 13.78
CA ALA A 566 0.93 33.11 14.54
C ALA A 566 1.51 34.24 13.69
N PHE A 567 1.39 35.49 14.14
CA PHE A 567 2.15 36.60 13.56
C PHE A 567 3.55 36.68 14.16
N ASN A 568 4.53 37.09 13.36
CA ASN A 568 5.83 37.46 13.89
C ASN A 568 5.73 38.78 14.71
N PRO A 569 6.65 39.04 15.65
CA PRO A 569 6.61 40.24 16.50
C PRO A 569 6.68 41.57 15.73
N ALA A 570 7.23 41.55 14.52
CA ALA A 570 7.29 42.72 13.64
C ALA A 570 5.96 42.98 12.88
N GLY A 571 5.03 42.03 12.88
CA GLY A 571 3.77 42.10 12.12
C GLY A 571 3.95 42.05 10.60
N THR A 572 5.11 41.59 10.12
CA THR A 572 5.45 41.51 8.69
C THR A 572 5.21 40.13 8.10
N ALA A 573 5.12 39.10 8.95
CA ALA A 573 4.92 37.72 8.53
C ALA A 573 3.86 37.03 9.37
N LEU A 574 3.08 36.16 8.73
CA LEU A 574 2.11 35.24 9.32
C LEU A 574 2.61 33.82 9.10
N ALA A 575 2.58 32.98 10.13
CA ALA A 575 2.76 31.54 10.02
C ALA A 575 1.43 30.84 10.26
N ALA A 576 1.18 29.76 9.54
CA ALA A 576 0.05 28.87 9.77
C ALA A 576 0.47 27.42 9.49
N THR A 577 -0.11 26.49 10.23
CA THR A 577 0.13 25.04 10.12
C THR A 577 -1.17 24.32 9.76
N ASP A 578 -1.05 23.28 8.95
CA ASP A 578 -2.13 22.41 8.46
C ASP A 578 -2.07 20.99 9.05
N GLY A 579 -1.10 20.72 9.93
CA GLY A 579 -0.78 19.37 10.41
C GLY A 579 0.49 18.80 9.81
N LEU A 580 0.90 19.20 8.61
CA LEU A 580 2.02 18.59 7.91
C LEU A 580 3.19 19.55 7.78
N GLU A 581 2.90 20.81 7.46
CA GLU A 581 3.89 21.84 7.20
C GLU A 581 3.53 23.17 7.87
N VAL A 582 4.52 24.05 7.98
CA VAL A 582 4.29 25.45 8.35
C VAL A 582 4.53 26.35 7.17
N ARG A 583 3.47 27.00 6.73
CA ARG A 583 3.51 28.00 5.66
C ARG A 583 3.69 29.39 6.25
N LEU A 584 4.40 30.23 5.50
CA LEU A 584 4.69 31.61 5.85
C LEU A 584 4.12 32.53 4.80
N TRP A 585 3.47 33.62 5.22
CA TRP A 585 2.95 34.68 4.36
C TRP A 585 3.48 36.03 4.77
N ASN A 586 3.56 36.93 3.80
CA ASN A 586 3.75 38.34 4.08
C ASN A 586 2.42 38.94 4.58
N ALA A 587 2.46 39.52 5.78
CA ALA A 587 1.29 40.08 6.46
C ALA A 587 0.75 41.36 5.82
N ALA A 588 1.48 41.99 4.90
CA ALA A 588 1.08 43.23 4.23
C ALA A 588 0.21 42.99 2.99
N ASP A 589 0.48 41.93 2.23
CA ASP A 589 -0.15 41.67 0.93
C ASP A 589 -0.71 40.23 0.77
N GLY A 590 -0.57 39.39 1.80
CA GLY A 590 -1.07 38.01 1.82
C GLY A 590 -0.32 37.06 0.89
N ARG A 591 0.84 37.48 0.35
CA ARG A 591 1.61 36.61 -0.56
C ARG A 591 2.35 35.52 0.21
N PRO A 592 2.46 34.31 -0.35
CA PRO A 592 3.29 33.27 0.24
C PRO A 592 4.75 33.74 0.26
N ALA A 593 5.36 33.67 1.44
CA ALA A 593 6.77 33.94 1.67
C ALA A 593 7.62 32.66 1.58
N GLY A 594 7.01 31.50 1.83
CA GLY A 594 7.59 30.17 1.66
C GLY A 594 7.11 29.19 2.73
N THR A 595 7.70 28.00 2.75
CA THR A 595 7.28 26.91 3.65
C THR A 595 8.48 26.36 4.42
N LEU A 596 8.22 25.80 5.61
CA LEU A 596 9.16 24.98 6.36
C LEU A 596 8.95 23.50 5.97
N ALA A 597 9.64 23.02 4.94
CA ALA A 597 9.46 21.66 4.39
C ALA A 597 9.96 20.55 5.33
N ARG A 598 9.24 19.42 5.42
CA ARG A 598 9.67 18.21 6.15
C ARG A 598 9.27 16.88 5.48
N PRO A 599 10.19 16.23 4.74
CA PRO A 599 9.93 14.93 4.10
C PRO A 599 9.90 13.71 5.05
N ASP A 600 10.44 13.82 6.27
CA ASP A 600 10.81 12.65 7.10
C ASP A 600 10.02 12.54 8.43
N PHE A 601 8.94 13.29 8.61
CA PHE A 601 8.29 13.43 9.92
C PHE A 601 6.90 12.79 9.95
N VAL A 602 6.66 11.93 10.95
CA VAL A 602 5.50 11.03 11.04
C VAL A 602 4.46 11.51 12.06
N ASP A 603 4.52 12.79 12.48
CA ASP A 603 3.64 13.34 13.52
C ASP A 603 2.99 14.65 13.05
N LEU A 604 1.69 14.80 13.33
CA LEU A 604 0.87 15.92 12.86
C LEU A 604 1.06 17.15 13.75
N MET A 605 1.46 18.28 13.18
CA MET A 605 1.65 19.56 13.88
C MET A 605 0.32 20.20 14.28
N GLN A 606 0.17 20.54 15.56
CA GLN A 606 -1.07 21.13 16.10
C GLN A 606 -0.92 22.61 16.41
N ALA A 607 0.28 23.08 16.76
CA ALA A 607 0.47 24.49 17.13
C ALA A 607 1.76 25.06 16.55
N VAL A 608 1.76 26.38 16.41
CA VAL A 608 2.89 27.17 15.89
C VAL A 608 3.02 28.48 16.67
N ALA A 609 4.24 28.89 17.02
CA ALA A 609 4.48 30.20 17.66
C ALA A 609 5.84 30.79 17.30
N TYR A 610 5.88 32.12 17.17
CA TYR A 610 7.13 32.87 17.05
C TYR A 610 7.70 33.18 18.43
N ALA A 611 9.03 33.13 18.54
CA ALA A 611 9.73 33.72 19.68
C ALA A 611 9.54 35.25 19.69
N PRO A 612 9.53 35.90 20.87
CA PRO A 612 9.31 37.35 20.99
C PRO A 612 10.34 38.22 20.25
N ASP A 613 11.54 37.70 20.00
CA ASP A 613 12.59 38.37 19.23
C ASP A 613 12.41 38.20 17.70
N GLY A 614 11.47 37.36 17.26
CA GLY A 614 11.20 37.02 15.87
C GLY A 614 12.28 36.18 15.20
N THR A 615 13.30 35.70 15.94
CA THR A 615 14.41 34.93 15.37
C THR A 615 14.09 33.45 15.25
N LYS A 616 13.12 32.96 16.04
CA LYS A 616 12.74 31.54 16.08
C LYS A 616 11.25 31.35 15.84
N LEU A 617 10.93 30.18 15.29
CA LEU A 617 9.57 29.68 15.13
C LEU A 617 9.55 28.24 15.66
N ALA A 618 8.62 27.91 16.54
CA ALA A 618 8.47 26.57 17.10
C ALA A 618 7.14 25.93 16.70
N THR A 619 7.16 24.60 16.60
CA THR A 619 5.99 23.76 16.32
C THR A 619 5.92 22.59 17.30
N SER A 620 4.70 22.14 17.60
CA SER A 620 4.45 20.94 18.40
C SER A 620 3.48 20.01 17.69
N GLY A 621 3.71 18.70 17.79
CA GLY A 621 2.89 17.66 17.16
C GLY A 621 2.02 16.86 18.13
N THR A 622 1.07 16.09 17.58
CA THR A 622 0.09 15.27 18.32
C THR A 622 0.73 14.24 19.24
N SER A 623 1.91 13.72 18.90
CA SER A 623 2.66 12.77 19.73
C SER A 623 3.56 13.44 20.78
N GLY A 624 3.45 14.76 20.98
CA GLY A 624 4.29 15.53 21.89
C GLY A 624 5.66 15.87 21.31
N SER A 625 5.85 15.73 20.00
CA SER A 625 7.08 16.10 19.34
C SER A 625 7.24 17.63 19.24
N VAL A 626 8.46 18.13 19.34
CA VAL A 626 8.74 19.57 19.37
C VAL A 626 9.88 19.91 18.43
N GLN A 627 9.71 20.98 17.66
CA GLN A 627 10.71 21.46 16.71
C GLN A 627 10.87 22.97 16.82
N VAL A 628 12.10 23.44 16.65
CA VAL A 628 12.42 24.87 16.63
C VAL A 628 13.21 25.16 15.37
N PHE A 629 12.85 26.24 14.69
CA PHE A 629 13.44 26.72 13.46
C PHE A 629 13.96 28.14 13.61
N ASP A 630 14.96 28.48 12.82
CA ASP A 630 15.37 29.86 12.60
C ASP A 630 14.39 30.50 11.59
N ALA A 631 13.71 31.56 12.02
CA ALA A 631 12.63 32.18 11.24
C ALA A 631 13.12 32.86 9.95
N GLY A 632 14.37 33.32 9.91
CA GLY A 632 14.95 34.01 8.76
C GLY A 632 15.49 33.06 7.70
N THR A 633 16.26 32.07 8.13
CA THR A 633 16.90 31.07 7.25
C THR A 633 16.04 29.85 6.99
N ARG A 634 14.94 29.66 7.75
CA ARG A 634 14.01 28.53 7.64
C ARG A 634 14.64 27.17 7.95
N ARG A 635 15.77 27.18 8.64
CA ARG A 635 16.49 25.95 9.03
C ARG A 635 16.04 25.46 10.39
N GLU A 636 15.95 24.15 10.54
CA GLU A 636 15.76 23.51 11.84
C GLU A 636 16.97 23.81 12.74
N ILE A 637 16.70 24.35 13.93
CA ILE A 637 17.68 24.59 14.99
C ILE A 637 17.80 23.32 15.86
N ALA A 638 16.65 22.79 16.29
CA ALA A 638 16.59 21.66 17.21
C ALA A 638 15.28 20.86 17.04
N ARG A 639 15.32 19.58 17.43
CA ARG A 639 14.17 18.66 17.44
C ARG A 639 14.23 17.73 18.65
N ALA A 640 13.10 17.56 19.30
CA ALA A 640 12.86 16.54 20.33
C ALA A 640 11.81 15.54 19.84
N ARG A 641 12.07 14.24 20.03
CA ARG A 641 11.14 13.14 19.70
C ARG A 641 10.35 12.72 20.95
N PRO A 642 9.17 12.09 20.79
CA PRO A 642 8.43 11.51 21.91
C PRO A 642 9.24 10.44 22.63
N HIS A 643 9.00 10.26 23.94
CA HIS A 643 9.60 9.19 24.72
C HIS A 643 8.91 7.84 24.40
N GLU A 644 9.70 6.80 24.10
CA GLU A 644 9.27 5.45 23.64
C GLU A 644 8.40 4.64 24.63
N GLU A 645 8.02 5.17 25.79
CA GLU A 645 7.38 4.40 26.87
C GLU A 645 5.86 4.59 27.04
N ASP A 646 5.22 5.55 26.37
CA ASP A 646 3.77 5.72 26.48
C ASP A 646 3.04 5.34 25.17
N PRO A 647 2.07 4.41 25.22
CA PRO A 647 1.30 4.01 24.06
C PRO A 647 0.49 5.20 23.54
N VAL A 648 0.67 5.49 22.25
CA VAL A 648 -0.10 6.40 21.38
C VAL A 648 -1.41 6.87 22.03
N ALA A 649 -1.40 8.09 22.57
CA ALA A 649 -2.62 8.79 22.92
C ALA A 649 -3.25 9.32 21.61
N ASP A 650 -4.31 8.65 21.15
CA ASP A 650 -5.27 9.26 20.23
C ASP A 650 -5.90 10.48 20.94
N ASP A 651 -5.91 11.64 20.26
CA ASP A 651 -6.54 12.92 20.63
C ASP A 651 -5.86 13.85 21.67
N GLY A 652 -4.53 13.97 21.72
CA GLY A 652 -3.89 15.05 22.51
C GLY A 652 -3.92 16.42 21.81
N GLU A 653 -4.60 17.44 22.38
CA GLU A 653 -4.43 18.85 21.95
C GLU A 653 -3.04 19.34 22.39
N ALA A 654 -2.11 19.48 21.43
CA ALA A 654 -0.76 19.95 21.70
C ALA A 654 -0.68 21.48 21.60
N ALA A 655 -0.52 22.16 22.73
CA ALA A 655 -0.35 23.61 22.83
C ALA A 655 1.11 23.97 23.11
N LEU A 656 1.54 25.14 22.62
CA LEU A 656 2.91 25.63 22.82
C LEU A 656 2.95 27.14 23.05
N ALA A 657 3.90 27.59 23.88
CA ALA A 657 4.09 29.01 24.18
C ALA A 657 5.55 29.34 24.49
N PHE A 658 6.04 30.46 23.95
CA PHE A 658 7.32 31.03 24.37
C PHE A 658 7.14 31.91 25.61
N SER A 659 8.13 31.88 26.49
CA SER A 659 8.31 32.91 27.52
C SER A 659 8.56 34.29 26.90
N PRO A 660 8.18 35.40 27.56
CA PRO A 660 8.33 36.75 27.02
C PRO A 660 9.78 37.18 26.71
N ASP A 661 10.77 36.57 27.36
CA ASP A 661 12.19 36.80 27.08
C ASP A 661 12.77 35.84 26.02
N GLY A 662 11.97 34.89 25.53
CA GLY A 662 12.35 33.90 24.52
C GLY A 662 13.32 32.83 25.03
N THR A 663 13.58 32.74 26.34
CA THR A 663 14.56 31.81 26.92
C THR A 663 14.00 30.43 27.22
N LEU A 664 12.68 30.34 27.39
CA LEU A 664 11.91 29.12 27.63
C LEU A 664 10.82 28.93 26.57
N LEU A 665 10.58 27.67 26.22
CA LEU A 665 9.46 27.18 25.43
C LEU A 665 8.68 26.16 26.27
N ALA A 666 7.38 26.37 26.44
CA ALA A 666 6.49 25.41 27.10
C ALA A 666 5.71 24.60 26.07
N THR A 667 5.58 23.30 26.29
CA THR A 667 4.75 22.40 25.46
C THR A 667 3.90 21.49 26.34
N THR A 668 2.67 21.22 25.91
CA THR A 668 1.79 20.26 26.61
C THR A 668 2.14 18.81 26.22
N ASP A 669 1.96 17.92 27.18
CA ASP A 669 1.94 16.47 27.08
C ASP A 669 0.58 16.01 27.66
N VAL A 670 0.28 14.71 27.71
CA VAL A 670 -1.04 14.22 28.14
C VAL A 670 -1.45 14.82 29.48
N ALA A 671 -0.72 14.56 30.57
CA ALA A 671 -1.05 15.08 31.91
C ALA A 671 -0.04 16.11 32.45
N GLU A 672 0.98 16.45 31.65
CA GLU A 672 2.14 17.21 32.09
C GLU A 672 2.45 18.38 31.12
N VAL A 673 3.22 19.36 31.59
CA VAL A 673 3.80 20.43 30.76
C VAL A 673 5.32 20.39 30.88
N ARG A 674 6.00 20.42 29.75
CA ARG A 674 7.47 20.42 29.67
C ARG A 674 7.98 21.81 29.32
N LEU A 675 9.12 22.17 29.92
CA LEU A 675 9.82 23.44 29.69
C LEU A 675 11.18 23.18 29.05
N TRP A 676 11.42 23.82 27.92
CA TRP A 676 12.58 23.60 27.06
C TRP A 676 13.39 24.88 26.90
N ASN A 677 14.70 24.72 26.76
CA ASN A 677 15.54 25.73 26.15
C ASN A 677 15.38 25.68 24.62
N PRO A 678 14.87 26.73 23.95
CA PRO A 678 14.59 26.68 22.51
C PRO A 678 15.85 26.65 21.63
N ALA A 679 17.05 26.87 22.18
CA ALA A 679 18.29 26.81 21.40
C ALA A 679 18.74 25.37 21.10
N ASP A 680 18.41 24.41 21.97
CA ASP A 680 18.85 23.02 21.87
C ASP A 680 17.79 21.98 22.25
N LEU A 681 16.58 22.42 22.63
CA LEU A 681 15.49 21.61 23.16
C LEU A 681 15.90 20.69 24.31
N ARG A 682 16.73 21.20 25.23
CA ARG A 682 16.95 20.54 26.53
C ARG A 682 15.90 20.98 27.54
N GLU A 683 15.38 20.01 28.29
CA GLU A 683 14.48 20.28 29.41
C GLU A 683 15.20 21.09 30.49
N THR A 684 14.55 22.14 31.01
CA THR A 684 15.12 23.01 32.04
C THR A 684 14.91 22.49 33.46
N GLY A 685 14.08 21.46 33.62
CA GLY A 685 13.76 20.82 34.89
C GLY A 685 12.73 19.69 34.69
N PRO A 686 12.25 19.06 35.78
CA PRO A 686 11.27 17.97 35.69
C PRO A 686 9.93 18.47 35.11
N PRO A 687 9.17 17.61 34.39
CA PRO A 687 7.85 17.97 33.89
C PRO A 687 6.91 18.47 35.00
N LEU A 688 6.09 19.46 34.66
CA LEU A 688 5.08 20.00 35.55
C LEU A 688 3.85 19.09 35.49
N ARG A 689 3.60 18.36 36.59
CA ARG A 689 2.37 17.56 36.76
C ARG A 689 1.17 18.49 36.88
N VAL A 690 0.46 18.68 35.77
CA VAL A 690 -0.72 19.52 35.75
C VAL A 690 -1.88 18.75 36.34
N THR A 691 -2.27 17.62 35.77
CA THR A 691 -3.46 16.86 36.21
C THR A 691 -3.15 15.39 36.52
N ASP A 692 -4.15 14.63 36.95
CA ASP A 692 -4.02 13.20 37.24
C ASP A 692 -3.77 12.38 35.95
N PRO A 693 -3.05 11.25 36.02
CA PRO A 693 -2.85 10.38 34.86
C PRO A 693 -4.17 9.99 34.18
N GLY A 694 -4.28 10.22 32.88
CA GLY A 694 -5.48 9.94 32.07
C GLY A 694 -6.40 11.14 31.82
N ARG A 695 -6.06 12.33 32.36
CA ARG A 695 -6.68 13.61 32.04
C ARG A 695 -5.73 14.46 31.18
N LYS A 696 -6.28 15.33 30.34
CA LYS A 696 -5.54 16.07 29.31
C LYS A 696 -5.24 17.51 29.72
N VAL A 697 -4.01 17.96 29.46
CA VAL A 697 -3.64 19.40 29.48
C VAL A 697 -4.03 20.00 28.14
N THR A 698 -4.87 21.04 28.16
CA THR A 698 -5.50 21.60 26.96
C THR A 698 -4.87 22.90 26.50
N ALA A 699 -4.34 23.72 27.43
CA ALA A 699 -3.75 25.01 27.08
C ALA A 699 -2.65 25.44 28.05
N VAL A 700 -1.73 26.26 27.53
CA VAL A 700 -0.61 26.85 28.28
C VAL A 700 -0.41 28.31 27.89
N ALA A 701 -0.13 29.19 28.85
CA ALA A 701 0.13 30.61 28.59
C ALA A 701 1.13 31.20 29.61
N PHE A 702 2.13 31.95 29.13
CA PHE A 702 3.02 32.71 30.01
C PHE A 702 2.40 34.06 30.37
N HIS A 703 2.57 34.45 31.64
CA HIS A 703 2.30 35.81 32.08
C HIS A 703 3.33 36.78 31.44
N PRO A 704 2.95 38.02 31.06
CA PRO A 704 3.84 38.98 30.39
C PRO A 704 5.14 39.33 31.15
N SER A 705 5.18 39.14 32.47
CA SER A 705 6.41 39.32 33.27
C SER A 705 7.42 38.17 33.12
N GLY A 706 7.02 37.03 32.55
CA GLY A 706 7.81 35.81 32.47
C GLY A 706 7.95 35.02 33.78
N THR A 707 7.45 35.54 34.91
CA THR A 707 7.60 34.92 36.23
C THR A 707 6.53 33.87 36.55
N THR A 708 5.55 33.68 35.67
CA THR A 708 4.39 32.83 35.93
C THR A 708 3.92 32.16 34.64
N LEU A 709 3.62 30.87 34.71
CA LEU A 709 3.04 30.05 33.66
C LEU A 709 1.66 29.56 34.12
N ALA A 710 0.63 29.77 33.32
CA ALA A 710 -0.69 29.18 33.54
C ALA A 710 -0.88 27.94 32.67
N THR A 711 -1.49 26.90 33.25
CA THR A 711 -1.82 25.63 32.57
C THR A 711 -3.27 25.27 32.84
N ALA A 712 -4.02 24.89 31.82
CA ALA A 712 -5.40 24.40 31.92
C ALA A 712 -5.47 22.91 31.61
N ALA A 713 -6.44 22.24 32.25
CA ALA A 713 -6.73 20.84 31.99
C ALA A 713 -8.23 20.60 31.79
N ASP A 714 -8.55 19.43 31.20
CA ASP A 714 -9.91 18.95 30.99
C ASP A 714 -10.64 18.59 32.31
N ASP A 715 -9.95 18.65 33.45
CA ASP A 715 -10.50 18.55 34.81
C ASP A 715 -11.18 19.85 35.27
N GLY A 716 -11.20 20.89 34.43
CA GLY A 716 -11.83 22.17 34.72
C GLY A 716 -10.96 23.09 35.60
N THR A 717 -9.71 22.71 35.87
CA THR A 717 -8.80 23.47 36.71
C THR A 717 -7.76 24.25 35.92
N VAL A 718 -7.36 25.39 36.48
CA VAL A 718 -6.24 26.20 36.01
C VAL A 718 -5.20 26.28 37.13
N ARG A 719 -3.96 25.92 36.82
CA ARG A 719 -2.83 25.94 37.76
C ARG A 719 -1.81 26.99 37.32
N LEU A 720 -1.21 27.65 38.30
CA LEU A 720 -0.14 28.64 38.09
C LEU A 720 1.19 28.08 38.58
N TRP A 721 2.26 28.33 37.84
CA TRP A 721 3.58 27.78 38.11
C TRP A 721 4.64 28.86 37.99
N ASP A 722 5.69 28.75 38.80
CA ASP A 722 6.95 29.43 38.56
C ASP A 722 7.76 28.61 37.54
N PRO A 723 8.02 29.13 36.33
CA PRO A 723 8.67 28.36 35.27
C PRO A 723 10.17 28.13 35.51
N VAL A 724 10.79 28.85 36.46
CA VAL A 724 12.21 28.68 36.80
C VAL A 724 12.38 27.66 37.91
N THR A 725 11.53 27.73 38.94
CA THR A 725 11.62 26.82 40.09
C THR A 725 10.77 25.55 39.93
N HIS A 726 9.90 25.50 38.92
CA HIS A 726 8.92 24.44 38.68
C HIS A 726 7.93 24.24 39.84
N ALA A 727 7.77 25.26 40.70
CA ALA A 727 6.88 25.22 41.85
C ALA A 727 5.49 25.79 41.52
N GLY A 728 4.43 25.14 42.02
CA GLY A 728 3.07 25.66 41.93
C GLY A 728 2.90 26.96 42.75
N ILE A 729 2.19 27.93 42.19
CA ILE A 729 1.89 29.23 42.80
C ILE A 729 0.43 29.23 43.27
N GLY A 730 0.23 29.16 44.59
CA GLY A 730 -1.10 29.18 45.19
C GLY A 730 -1.89 27.89 44.97
N ASP A 731 -3.19 27.93 45.28
CA ASP A 731 -4.12 26.83 45.04
C ASP A 731 -4.63 26.86 43.59
N ALA A 732 -5.04 25.69 43.07
CA ALA A 732 -5.63 25.60 41.74
C ALA A 732 -6.94 26.40 41.65
N ILE A 733 -7.13 27.11 40.54
CA ILE A 733 -8.34 27.86 40.23
C ILE A 733 -9.34 26.88 39.59
N THR A 734 -10.47 26.64 40.25
CA THR A 734 -11.58 25.87 39.67
C THR A 734 -12.42 26.77 38.77
N ALA A 735 -12.22 26.69 37.45
CA ALA A 735 -12.91 27.55 36.49
C ALA A 735 -14.37 27.13 36.30
N THR A 736 -14.62 25.82 36.34
CA THR A 736 -15.94 25.19 36.21
C THR A 736 -16.09 24.08 37.24
N THR A 737 -17.30 23.93 37.78
CA THR A 737 -17.64 22.90 38.78
C THR A 737 -18.23 21.64 38.16
N ASP A 738 -18.51 21.66 36.86
CA ASP A 738 -19.00 20.50 36.12
C ASP A 738 -17.83 19.88 35.36
N GLU A 739 -17.35 18.74 35.88
CA GLU A 739 -16.21 17.99 35.34
C GLU A 739 -16.44 17.46 33.91
N SER A 740 -17.68 17.58 33.39
CA SER A 740 -18.03 17.25 32.01
C SER A 740 -17.62 18.35 31.01
N PHE A 741 -17.30 19.55 31.50
CA PHE A 741 -16.87 20.69 30.69
C PHE A 741 -15.46 21.11 31.09
N GLY A 742 -14.45 20.76 30.29
CA GLY A 742 -13.06 21.16 30.54
C GLY A 742 -12.78 22.64 30.21
N VAL A 743 -11.65 23.17 30.67
CA VAL A 743 -11.12 24.44 30.16
C VAL A 743 -10.41 24.16 28.84
N VAL A 744 -10.77 24.84 27.76
CA VAL A 744 -10.25 24.56 26.40
C VAL A 744 -9.24 25.63 25.97
N ALA A 745 -9.39 26.88 26.42
CA ALA A 745 -8.50 27.97 26.01
C ALA A 745 -8.08 28.88 27.19
N LEU A 746 -6.85 29.42 27.11
CA LEU A 746 -6.24 30.29 28.12
C LEU A 746 -5.52 31.47 27.46
N ALA A 747 -5.68 32.69 28.01
CA ALA A 747 -4.83 33.82 27.64
C ALA A 747 -4.69 34.84 28.77
N PHE A 748 -3.46 35.36 28.95
CA PHE A 748 -3.22 36.53 29.79
C PHE A 748 -3.52 37.84 29.05
N SER A 749 -4.04 38.84 29.76
CA SER A 749 -4.05 40.20 29.24
C SER A 749 -2.61 40.70 29.06
N PRO A 750 -2.33 41.58 28.07
CA PRO A 750 -0.98 42.14 27.86
C PRO A 750 -0.42 42.87 29.09
N THR A 751 -1.31 43.41 29.94
CA THR A 751 -0.98 44.05 31.22
C THR A 751 -0.68 43.06 32.35
N GLY A 752 -1.00 41.77 32.17
CA GLY A 752 -0.87 40.73 33.19
C GLY A 752 -1.93 40.79 34.30
N THR A 753 -2.87 41.72 34.23
CA THR A 753 -3.86 41.96 35.30
C THR A 753 -5.04 41.01 35.27
N ALA A 754 -5.27 40.34 34.15
CA ALA A 754 -6.36 39.38 33.97
C ALA A 754 -5.89 38.13 33.24
N LEU A 755 -6.46 36.99 33.60
CA LEU A 755 -6.35 35.69 32.92
C LEU A 755 -7.75 35.30 32.44
N ALA A 756 -7.91 35.05 31.14
CA ALA A 756 -9.16 34.57 30.56
C ALA A 756 -9.14 33.04 30.41
N THR A 757 -10.23 32.40 30.78
CA THR A 757 -10.50 30.97 30.55
C THR A 757 -11.72 30.82 29.66
N GLY A 758 -11.60 30.00 28.62
CA GLY A 758 -12.70 29.61 27.75
C GLY A 758 -13.05 28.16 28.03
N ASP A 759 -14.31 27.93 28.38
CA ASP A 759 -14.72 26.65 28.98
C ASP A 759 -15.66 25.89 28.03
N GLY A 760 -15.75 24.57 28.21
CA GLY A 760 -16.61 23.69 27.41
C GLY A 760 -18.11 23.99 27.54
N ASP A 761 -18.51 24.74 28.58
CA ASP A 761 -19.89 25.20 28.81
C ASP A 761 -20.28 26.44 27.97
N GLY A 762 -19.37 26.93 27.13
CA GLY A 762 -19.60 28.10 26.26
C GLY A 762 -19.46 29.44 26.96
N MET A 763 -18.91 29.45 28.18
CA MET A 763 -18.64 30.66 28.95
C MET A 763 -17.17 31.05 28.88
N VAL A 764 -16.92 32.35 28.99
CA VAL A 764 -15.59 32.90 29.22
C VAL A 764 -15.54 33.55 30.60
N ARG A 765 -14.55 33.19 31.40
CA ARG A 765 -14.36 33.72 32.77
C ARG A 765 -13.03 34.47 32.84
N LEU A 766 -13.02 35.59 33.56
CA LEU A 766 -11.82 36.39 33.81
C LEU A 766 -11.39 36.23 35.26
N TRP A 767 -10.10 36.10 35.49
CA TRP A 767 -9.50 35.86 36.80
C TRP A 767 -8.38 36.86 37.06
N ASN A 768 -8.22 37.28 38.31
CA ASN A 768 -7.03 38.00 38.73
C ASN A 768 -5.95 36.96 39.07
N PRO A 769 -4.85 36.87 38.31
CA PRO A 769 -3.87 35.80 38.48
C PRO A 769 -3.12 35.88 39.82
N SER A 770 -3.01 37.06 40.42
CA SER A 770 -2.37 37.25 41.72
C SER A 770 -3.21 36.77 42.91
N THR A 771 -4.54 36.71 42.76
CA THR A 771 -5.46 36.36 43.85
C THR A 771 -6.28 35.10 43.59
N GLY A 772 -6.33 34.62 42.35
CA GLY A 772 -7.22 33.54 41.91
C GLY A 772 -8.71 33.89 41.95
N GLN A 773 -9.05 35.17 42.18
CA GLN A 773 -10.45 35.60 42.29
C GLN A 773 -11.03 35.97 40.91
N PRO A 774 -12.31 35.68 40.64
CA PRO A 774 -12.97 36.08 39.40
C PRO A 774 -13.08 37.61 39.31
N VAL A 775 -12.93 38.14 38.09
CA VAL A 775 -13.02 39.55 37.75
C VAL A 775 -14.28 39.76 36.91
N GLY A 776 -15.30 40.38 37.49
CA GLY A 776 -16.58 40.60 36.81
C GLY A 776 -17.46 39.35 36.74
N ALA A 777 -18.53 39.42 35.94
CA ALA A 777 -19.42 38.29 35.70
C ALA A 777 -18.93 37.44 34.51
N PRO A 778 -19.21 36.13 34.48
CA PRO A 778 -18.92 35.29 33.32
C PRO A 778 -19.58 35.81 32.04
N LEU A 779 -18.87 35.73 30.92
CA LEU A 779 -19.36 36.13 29.61
C LEU A 779 -19.99 34.92 28.93
N ALA A 780 -21.30 34.97 28.71
CA ALA A 780 -22.01 33.94 27.96
C ALA A 780 -21.78 34.14 26.45
N VAL A 781 -20.81 33.40 25.91
CA VAL A 781 -20.45 33.50 24.49
C VAL A 781 -21.42 32.67 23.65
N HIS A 782 -21.69 31.41 24.03
CA HIS A 782 -22.66 30.58 23.31
C HIS A 782 -23.42 29.64 24.25
N PRO A 783 -24.75 29.42 24.08
CA PRO A 783 -25.53 28.58 25.01
C PRO A 783 -25.26 27.08 24.94
N SER A 784 -24.59 26.59 23.88
CA SER A 784 -24.46 25.16 23.61
C SER A 784 -23.17 24.75 22.88
N GLY A 785 -22.16 25.62 22.81
CA GLY A 785 -20.93 25.38 22.05
C GLY A 785 -19.71 25.74 22.85
N LYS A 786 -18.67 24.89 22.82
CA LYS A 786 -17.39 25.13 23.50
C LYS A 786 -16.70 26.39 22.96
N VAL A 787 -15.89 27.03 23.81
CA VAL A 787 -15.02 28.15 23.39
C VAL A 787 -13.70 27.56 22.90
N ASP A 788 -13.52 27.53 21.58
CA ASP A 788 -12.38 26.87 20.93
C ASP A 788 -11.09 27.71 20.99
N ALA A 789 -11.22 29.03 20.89
CA ALA A 789 -10.06 29.93 20.96
C ALA A 789 -10.43 31.29 21.57
N LEU A 790 -9.45 31.94 22.20
CA LEU A 790 -9.57 33.29 22.72
C LEU A 790 -8.25 34.06 22.64
N ALA A 791 -8.32 35.37 22.39
CA ALA A 791 -7.15 36.23 22.28
C ALA A 791 -7.45 37.66 22.73
N PHE A 792 -6.54 38.27 23.49
CA PHE A 792 -6.60 39.70 23.81
C PHE A 792 -5.98 40.54 22.68
N SER A 793 -6.56 41.71 22.43
CA SER A 793 -5.91 42.74 21.63
C SER A 793 -4.61 43.22 22.31
N PRO A 794 -3.60 43.70 21.56
CA PRO A 794 -2.32 44.13 22.14
C PRO A 794 -2.42 45.24 23.19
N ASP A 795 -3.46 46.07 23.12
CA ASP A 795 -3.78 47.11 24.11
C ASP A 795 -4.58 46.60 25.33
N GLY A 796 -5.02 45.34 25.29
CA GLY A 796 -5.83 44.69 26.33
C GLY A 796 -7.27 45.20 26.45
N ALA A 797 -7.73 46.05 25.53
CA ALA A 797 -9.07 46.63 25.60
C ALA A 797 -10.17 45.68 25.07
N THR A 798 -9.81 44.77 24.17
CA THR A 798 -10.74 43.86 23.50
C THR A 798 -10.32 42.41 23.72
N LEU A 799 -11.27 41.56 24.08
CA LEU A 799 -11.14 40.11 24.08
C LEU A 799 -11.91 39.54 22.89
N VAL A 800 -11.27 38.69 22.10
CA VAL A 800 -11.89 38.00 20.97
C VAL A 800 -12.10 36.55 21.34
N THR A 801 -13.25 35.99 20.99
CA THR A 801 -13.63 34.61 21.29
C THR A 801 -14.15 33.93 20.04
N GLN A 802 -13.71 32.71 19.77
CA GLN A 802 -14.24 31.86 18.70
C GLN A 802 -14.98 30.68 19.32
N SER A 803 -16.23 30.46 18.91
CA SER A 803 -17.07 29.35 19.37
C SER A 803 -18.00 28.92 18.26
N SER A 804 -18.01 27.62 17.91
CA SER A 804 -18.96 27.07 16.92
C SER A 804 -19.03 27.85 15.59
N GLY A 805 -17.86 28.21 15.04
CA GLY A 805 -17.76 28.96 13.78
C GLY A 805 -18.16 30.43 13.88
N VAL A 806 -18.26 31.01 15.08
CA VAL A 806 -18.58 32.43 15.25
C VAL A 806 -17.51 33.12 16.08
N VAL A 807 -16.98 34.23 15.57
CA VAL A 807 -16.06 35.12 16.28
C VAL A 807 -16.79 36.32 16.84
N ARG A 808 -16.60 36.59 18.14
CA ARG A 808 -17.19 37.73 18.87
C ARG A 808 -16.12 38.58 19.54
N PHE A 809 -16.45 39.85 19.74
CA PHE A 809 -15.56 40.87 20.30
C PHE A 809 -16.16 41.45 21.57
N TRP A 810 -15.41 41.43 22.66
CA TRP A 810 -15.84 41.83 23.99
C TRP A 810 -14.96 42.95 24.52
N GLU A 811 -15.57 44.02 25.02
CA GLU A 811 -14.83 45.02 25.78
C GLU A 811 -14.42 44.42 27.13
N THR A 812 -13.12 44.33 27.39
CA THR A 812 -12.58 43.63 28.57
C THR A 812 -13.02 44.27 29.88
N ALA A 813 -13.17 45.59 29.93
CA ALA A 813 -13.52 46.32 31.15
C ALA A 813 -15.00 46.15 31.55
N THR A 814 -15.90 46.00 30.57
CA THR A 814 -17.35 45.99 30.80
C THR A 814 -17.99 44.63 30.56
N GLY A 815 -17.31 43.73 29.84
CA GLY A 815 -17.85 42.46 29.38
C GLY A 815 -18.91 42.61 28.29
N ARG A 816 -19.02 43.79 27.66
CA ARG A 816 -20.04 44.06 26.64
C ARG A 816 -19.52 43.70 25.26
N GLU A 817 -20.37 43.05 24.46
CA GLU A 817 -20.09 42.85 23.04
C GLU A 817 -19.99 44.21 22.32
N THR A 818 -18.89 44.44 21.60
CA THR A 818 -18.55 45.74 21.00
C THR A 818 -18.80 45.78 19.50
N THR A 819 -18.33 44.76 18.80
CA THR A 819 -18.46 44.61 17.34
C THR A 819 -19.44 43.48 17.05
N GLY A 820 -20.16 43.54 15.92
CA GLY A 820 -21.01 42.43 15.47
C GLY A 820 -20.20 41.14 15.27
N SER A 821 -20.88 40.00 15.41
CA SER A 821 -20.25 38.68 15.24
C SER A 821 -19.81 38.43 13.80
N ILE A 822 -18.66 37.77 13.63
CA ILE A 822 -18.16 37.30 12.32
C ILE A 822 -18.52 35.81 12.20
N PRO A 823 -19.42 35.42 11.29
CA PRO A 823 -19.65 34.02 10.97
C PRO A 823 -18.49 33.47 10.13
N ILE A 824 -18.10 32.24 10.42
CA ILE A 824 -17.06 31.48 9.74
C ILE A 824 -17.71 30.16 9.33
N ASP A 825 -17.94 30.03 8.02
CA ASP A 825 -18.41 28.79 7.42
C ASP A 825 -17.37 27.68 7.72
N ASP A 826 -17.85 26.50 8.13
CA ASP A 826 -17.09 25.25 8.35
C ASP A 826 -16.28 25.09 9.65
N GLY A 827 -16.67 25.79 10.72
CA GLY A 827 -16.29 25.41 12.10
C GLY A 827 -15.13 26.21 12.71
N ALA A 828 -14.81 25.92 13.98
CA ALA A 828 -13.82 26.64 14.78
C ALA A 828 -12.62 25.76 15.12
N VAL A 829 -11.42 26.35 15.14
CA VAL A 829 -10.17 25.63 15.41
C VAL A 829 -9.51 26.14 16.69
N ALA A 830 -8.97 25.22 17.49
CA ALA A 830 -8.21 25.54 18.69
C ALA A 830 -6.95 26.35 18.31
N GLY A 831 -6.65 27.44 19.03
CA GLY A 831 -5.51 28.31 18.68
C GLY A 831 -5.67 29.11 17.37
N GLY A 832 -6.87 29.15 16.79
CA GLY A 832 -7.15 29.77 15.49
C GLY A 832 -7.20 31.30 15.45
N LEU A 833 -6.91 32.01 16.54
CA LEU A 833 -6.98 33.47 16.62
C LEU A 833 -5.62 34.10 16.92
N ALA A 834 -5.16 35.00 16.05
CA ALA A 834 -3.93 35.77 16.28
C ALA A 834 -4.08 37.24 15.91
N PHE A 835 -3.77 38.14 16.85
CA PHE A 835 -3.64 39.56 16.56
C PHE A 835 -2.27 39.86 15.94
N ARG A 836 -2.27 40.72 14.93
CA ARG A 836 -1.05 41.42 14.54
C ARG A 836 -0.60 42.32 15.69
N PRO A 837 0.71 42.47 15.95
CA PRO A 837 1.21 43.25 17.10
C PRO A 837 0.72 44.71 17.17
N ASP A 838 0.34 45.31 16.05
CA ASP A 838 -0.22 46.66 15.98
C ASP A 838 -1.72 46.75 16.32
N GLY A 839 -2.39 45.61 16.52
CA GLY A 839 -3.81 45.49 16.86
C GLY A 839 -4.76 45.82 15.71
N THR A 840 -4.26 46.06 14.49
CA THR A 840 -5.10 46.51 13.36
C THR A 840 -5.61 45.37 12.48
N VAL A 841 -5.05 44.16 12.66
CA VAL A 841 -5.39 42.95 11.91
C VAL A 841 -5.56 41.78 12.87
N LEU A 842 -6.63 41.03 12.69
CA LEU A 842 -6.91 39.76 13.33
C LEU A 842 -6.85 38.67 12.25
N ALA A 843 -5.97 37.68 12.42
CA ALA A 843 -6.00 36.46 11.63
C ALA A 843 -6.94 35.46 12.31
N ILE A 844 -7.79 34.84 11.50
CA ILE A 844 -8.73 33.82 11.95
C ILE A 844 -8.58 32.58 11.09
N ALA A 845 -8.17 31.48 11.70
CA ALA A 845 -8.13 30.15 11.11
C ALA A 845 -9.55 29.55 11.03
N SER A 846 -9.78 28.80 9.96
CA SER A 846 -11.06 28.20 9.61
C SER A 846 -10.85 26.75 9.20
N GLY A 847 -11.85 25.90 9.46
CA GLY A 847 -11.84 24.48 9.08
C GLY A 847 -12.04 24.22 7.57
N ASP A 848 -12.17 25.29 6.78
CA ASP A 848 -12.15 25.22 5.30
C ASP A 848 -10.73 25.36 4.72
N GLY A 849 -9.70 25.27 5.58
CA GLY A 849 -8.32 25.44 5.20
C GLY A 849 -7.89 26.88 4.92
N THR A 850 -8.67 27.89 5.32
CA THR A 850 -8.32 29.30 5.07
C THR A 850 -7.95 30.05 6.35
N VAL A 851 -7.06 31.04 6.21
CA VAL A 851 -6.85 32.08 7.22
C VAL A 851 -7.43 33.38 6.70
N ARG A 852 -8.43 33.90 7.42
CA ARG A 852 -9.15 35.12 7.06
C ARG A 852 -8.64 36.29 7.90
N LEU A 853 -8.18 37.35 7.24
CA LEU A 853 -7.72 38.56 7.89
C LEU A 853 -8.88 39.53 8.07
N HIS A 854 -9.05 40.07 9.27
CA HIS A 854 -10.14 40.98 9.62
C HIS A 854 -9.65 42.22 10.36
N ASN A 855 -10.37 43.32 10.18
CA ASN A 855 -10.17 44.52 10.99
C ASN A 855 -10.97 44.38 12.29
N PRO A 856 -10.32 44.30 13.46
CA PRO A 856 -11.00 44.05 14.73
C PRO A 856 -11.91 45.22 15.18
N ALA A 857 -11.67 46.45 14.70
CA ALA A 857 -12.45 47.62 15.08
C ALA A 857 -13.85 47.66 14.44
N ASN A 858 -14.07 46.94 13.32
CA ASN A 858 -15.34 46.95 12.59
C ASN A 858 -15.78 45.58 12.04
N GLY A 859 -14.97 44.54 12.25
CA GLY A 859 -15.25 43.17 11.80
C GLY A 859 -15.18 42.97 10.28
N ARG A 860 -14.70 43.94 9.50
CA ARG A 860 -14.63 43.81 8.05
C ARG A 860 -13.44 42.95 7.61
N PRO A 861 -13.60 42.10 6.59
CA PRO A 861 -12.48 41.36 6.01
C PRO A 861 -11.46 42.32 5.38
N ILE A 862 -10.18 41.96 5.48
CA ILE A 862 -9.03 42.65 4.90
C ILE A 862 -8.45 41.76 3.81
N GLY A 863 -8.77 42.08 2.55
CA GLY A 863 -8.35 41.25 1.41
C GLY A 863 -9.17 39.96 1.28
N GLU A 864 -8.74 39.12 0.35
CA GLU A 864 -9.28 37.77 0.17
C GLU A 864 -8.73 36.82 1.25
N PRO A 865 -9.44 35.73 1.59
CA PRO A 865 -8.92 34.66 2.44
C PRO A 865 -7.57 34.15 1.94
N VAL A 866 -6.65 33.88 2.86
CA VAL A 866 -5.36 33.28 2.57
C VAL A 866 -5.56 31.76 2.60
N ASP A 867 -5.36 31.08 1.48
CA ASP A 867 -5.38 29.61 1.43
C ASP A 867 -4.18 29.08 2.22
N ALA A 868 -4.46 28.67 3.47
CA ALA A 868 -3.49 28.18 4.41
C ALA A 868 -3.42 26.66 4.44
N ALA A 869 -4.43 25.99 3.86
CA ALA A 869 -4.55 24.55 3.81
C ALA A 869 -4.97 23.94 2.41
N ALA A 870 -4.96 22.61 2.21
CA ALA A 870 -5.23 21.80 0.99
C ALA A 870 -6.62 21.20 0.96
N PHE A 871 -6.96 20.70 -0.24
CA PHE A 871 -7.46 19.35 -0.46
C PHE A 871 -7.17 18.34 0.68
N GLY A 872 -8.12 18.11 1.57
CA GLY A 872 -8.11 17.04 2.57
C GLY A 872 -7.97 15.62 2.07
N TYR A 873 -8.13 15.45 0.76
CA TYR A 873 -8.28 14.16 0.13
C TYR A 873 -7.59 14.25 -1.23
N GLN A 874 -6.90 13.16 -1.60
CA GLN A 874 -6.03 13.04 -2.78
C GLN A 874 -6.61 13.82 -3.96
N ALA A 875 -5.86 14.80 -4.48
CA ALA A 875 -6.22 15.45 -5.73
C ALA A 875 -6.13 14.37 -6.82
N SER A 876 -7.27 14.08 -7.46
CA SER A 876 -7.37 12.96 -8.39
C SER A 876 -7.25 13.38 -9.85
N GLN A 877 -7.67 14.61 -10.20
CA GLN A 877 -7.82 15.04 -11.59
C GLN A 877 -7.63 16.55 -11.76
N ALA A 878 -7.15 16.97 -12.94
CA ALA A 878 -7.02 18.36 -13.33
C ALA A 878 -7.36 18.62 -14.81
N ALA A 879 -8.00 19.76 -15.09
CA ALA A 879 -8.27 20.18 -16.46
C ALA A 879 -8.13 21.69 -16.65
N PHE A 880 -7.57 22.09 -17.79
CA PHE A 880 -7.55 23.48 -18.21
C PHE A 880 -8.78 23.82 -19.06
N ASN A 881 -9.25 25.05 -18.94
CA ASN A 881 -10.04 25.64 -20.00
C ASN A 881 -9.14 25.94 -21.22
N ARG A 882 -9.70 25.97 -22.44
CA ARG A 882 -8.91 26.13 -23.68
C ARG A 882 -8.08 27.42 -23.73
N SER A 883 -8.51 28.48 -23.06
CA SER A 883 -7.75 29.74 -22.98
C SER A 883 -6.57 29.69 -22.01
N GLY A 884 -6.45 28.63 -21.21
CA GLY A 884 -5.41 28.50 -20.18
C GLY A 884 -5.53 29.55 -19.06
N THR A 885 -6.71 30.15 -18.89
CA THR A 885 -6.98 31.18 -17.88
C THR A 885 -7.56 30.60 -16.61
N LEU A 886 -8.13 29.39 -16.69
CA LEU A 886 -8.66 28.66 -15.55
C LEU A 886 -8.15 27.22 -15.58
N LEU A 887 -7.74 26.75 -14.41
CA LEU A 887 -7.45 25.36 -14.12
C LEU A 887 -8.46 24.88 -13.08
N ALA A 888 -9.12 23.76 -13.35
CA ALA A 888 -9.92 23.04 -12.36
C ALA A 888 -9.12 21.88 -11.80
N THR A 889 -9.25 21.64 -10.50
CA THR A 889 -8.65 20.50 -9.80
C THR A 889 -9.70 19.87 -8.89
N ALA A 890 -9.82 18.55 -8.89
CA ALA A 890 -10.75 17.81 -8.04
C ALA A 890 -10.02 17.01 -6.94
N ASP A 891 -10.65 16.89 -5.79
CA ASP A 891 -10.27 15.90 -4.77
C ASP A 891 -11.16 14.65 -4.75
N THR A 892 -10.69 13.65 -4.04
CA THR A 892 -11.35 12.35 -3.82
C THR A 892 -12.63 12.43 -2.99
N GLN A 893 -13.05 13.59 -2.47
CA GLN A 893 -14.40 13.80 -1.90
C GLN A 893 -15.36 14.51 -2.86
N GLY A 894 -14.89 14.85 -4.06
CA GLY A 894 -15.67 15.51 -5.08
C GLY A 894 -15.79 17.03 -4.90
N THR A 895 -14.83 17.65 -4.23
CA THR A 895 -14.71 19.11 -4.25
C THR A 895 -13.86 19.53 -5.44
N VAL A 896 -14.40 20.41 -6.28
CA VAL A 896 -13.67 21.02 -7.39
C VAL A 896 -13.28 22.46 -7.04
N ARG A 897 -12.00 22.78 -7.25
CA ARG A 897 -11.42 24.11 -7.05
C ARG A 897 -11.00 24.68 -8.40
N LEU A 898 -11.27 25.96 -8.60
CA LEU A 898 -10.87 26.71 -9.79
C LEU A 898 -9.70 27.62 -9.46
N TRP A 899 -8.73 27.71 -10.35
CA TRP A 899 -7.49 28.45 -10.16
C TRP A 899 -7.18 29.31 -11.38
N ASP A 900 -6.62 30.49 -11.13
CA ASP A 900 -5.86 31.21 -12.15
C ASP A 900 -4.43 30.63 -12.16
N PRO A 901 -4.01 29.94 -13.24
CA PRO A 901 -2.72 29.27 -13.29
C PRO A 901 -1.53 30.24 -13.36
N VAL A 902 -1.75 31.51 -13.73
CA VAL A 902 -0.70 32.54 -13.80
C VAL A 902 -0.51 33.20 -12.44
N THR A 903 -1.61 33.57 -11.77
CA THR A 903 -1.52 34.24 -10.46
C THR A 903 -1.50 33.27 -9.29
N GLN A 904 -1.77 31.98 -9.53
CA GLN A 904 -1.90 30.92 -8.53
C GLN A 904 -2.95 31.22 -7.46
N ARG A 905 -3.97 32.00 -7.82
CA ARG A 905 -5.06 32.34 -6.92
C ARG A 905 -6.26 31.48 -7.22
N ARG A 906 -6.91 31.01 -6.16
CA ARG A 906 -8.22 30.39 -6.26
C ARG A 906 -9.23 31.39 -6.83
N HIS A 907 -10.04 30.94 -7.76
CA HIS A 907 -11.11 31.70 -8.38
C HIS A 907 -12.46 31.32 -7.74
N GLY A 908 -13.01 32.22 -6.92
CA GLY A 908 -14.35 32.10 -6.31
C GLY A 908 -14.55 30.99 -5.26
N ARG A 909 -15.80 30.59 -5.03
CA ARG A 909 -16.27 29.52 -4.11
C ARG A 909 -15.94 28.11 -4.63
N LEU A 910 -15.86 27.15 -3.70
CA LEU A 910 -15.75 25.73 -3.97
C LEU A 910 -16.98 25.21 -4.73
N LEU A 911 -16.74 24.36 -5.73
CA LEU A 911 -17.79 23.61 -6.43
C LEU A 911 -17.88 22.22 -5.77
N ALA A 912 -18.85 22.03 -4.87
CA ALA A 912 -19.06 20.73 -4.24
C ALA A 912 -20.09 19.93 -5.05
N THR A 913 -19.77 18.69 -5.44
CA THR A 913 -20.69 17.87 -6.24
C THR A 913 -21.67 17.04 -5.40
N THR A 914 -21.47 16.83 -4.08
CA THR A 914 -22.39 16.26 -3.02
C THR A 914 -21.97 14.90 -2.40
N THR A 915 -22.05 14.84 -1.05
CA THR A 915 -22.00 13.74 -0.04
C THR A 915 -21.17 12.46 -0.31
N GLY A 916 -19.86 12.51 -0.05
CA GLY A 916 -19.08 11.34 0.41
C GLY A 916 -18.63 10.32 -0.65
N TYR A 917 -18.73 10.65 -1.94
CA TYR A 917 -18.20 9.83 -3.04
C TYR A 917 -17.27 10.67 -3.93
N GLY A 918 -16.18 10.06 -4.43
CA GLY A 918 -15.13 10.78 -5.17
C GLY A 918 -15.50 11.12 -6.62
N LEU A 919 -14.71 12.01 -7.23
CA LEU A 919 -14.74 12.30 -8.67
C LEU A 919 -13.81 11.36 -9.44
N ASN A 920 -14.31 10.82 -10.56
CA ASN A 920 -13.54 9.99 -11.46
C ASN A 920 -12.84 10.81 -12.54
N ASP A 921 -13.51 11.84 -13.08
CA ASP A 921 -12.95 12.71 -14.13
C ASP A 921 -13.65 14.08 -14.21
N LEU A 922 -12.99 15.07 -14.83
CA LEU A 922 -13.53 16.42 -15.10
C LEU A 922 -13.00 17.02 -16.41
N ALA A 923 -13.86 17.73 -17.15
CA ALA A 923 -13.48 18.34 -18.42
C ALA A 923 -14.16 19.70 -18.65
N PHE A 924 -13.39 20.67 -19.13
CA PHE A 924 -13.95 21.92 -19.65
C PHE A 924 -14.43 21.75 -21.08
N ASN A 925 -15.53 22.43 -21.42
CA ASN A 925 -15.86 22.64 -22.80
C ASN A 925 -14.85 23.62 -23.47
N PRO A 926 -14.74 23.62 -24.81
CA PRO A 926 -13.73 24.39 -25.52
C PRO A 926 -13.79 25.92 -25.33
N ASP A 927 -14.93 26.49 -24.96
CA ASP A 927 -15.06 27.93 -24.69
C ASP A 927 -14.89 28.29 -23.20
N GLY A 928 -14.74 27.29 -22.32
CA GLY A 928 -14.54 27.46 -20.88
C GLY A 928 -15.78 27.95 -20.13
N THR A 929 -16.96 27.93 -20.75
CA THR A 929 -18.22 28.34 -20.13
C THR A 929 -18.92 27.24 -19.36
N VAL A 930 -18.54 25.97 -19.60
CA VAL A 930 -19.10 24.81 -18.92
C VAL A 930 -17.98 23.88 -18.47
N LEU A 931 -18.04 23.45 -17.21
CA LEU A 931 -17.21 22.40 -16.63
C LEU A 931 -18.09 21.17 -16.35
N ALA A 932 -17.74 20.02 -16.92
CA ALA A 932 -18.38 18.74 -16.60
C ALA A 932 -17.59 18.02 -15.50
N THR A 933 -18.30 17.42 -14.54
CA THR A 933 -17.71 16.64 -13.44
C THR A 933 -18.39 15.28 -13.35
N ALA A 934 -17.64 14.19 -13.46
CA ALA A 934 -18.13 12.81 -13.37
C ALA A 934 -17.90 12.20 -11.99
N GLY A 935 -18.98 11.95 -11.26
CA GLY A 935 -18.95 11.37 -9.92
C GLY A 935 -19.00 9.84 -9.91
N GLN A 936 -18.40 9.25 -8.86
CA GLN A 936 -18.59 7.84 -8.52
C GLN A 936 -20.06 7.50 -8.18
N ASP A 937 -20.85 8.51 -7.82
CA ASP A 937 -22.31 8.41 -7.66
C ASP A 937 -23.05 8.12 -8.99
N GLY A 938 -22.34 8.04 -10.11
CA GLY A 938 -22.90 7.76 -11.43
C GLY A 938 -23.60 8.97 -12.05
N THR A 939 -23.37 10.17 -11.51
CA THR A 939 -23.92 11.41 -12.07
C THR A 939 -22.83 12.24 -12.73
N VAL A 940 -23.14 12.82 -13.89
CA VAL A 940 -22.34 13.87 -14.52
C VAL A 940 -23.06 15.19 -14.31
N ARG A 941 -22.41 16.11 -13.62
CA ARG A 941 -22.92 17.46 -13.35
C ARG A 941 -22.21 18.47 -14.24
N LEU A 942 -22.92 19.52 -14.63
CA LEU A 942 -22.42 20.58 -15.49
C LEU A 942 -22.45 21.89 -14.70
N TRP A 943 -21.36 22.64 -14.73
CA TRP A 943 -21.18 23.85 -13.93
C TRP A 943 -20.81 25.03 -14.82
N ASP A 944 -21.33 26.21 -14.51
CA ASP A 944 -20.79 27.47 -15.04
C ASP A 944 -19.60 27.89 -14.16
N PRO A 945 -18.37 27.93 -14.69
CA PRO A 945 -17.19 28.28 -13.90
C PRO A 945 -17.19 29.74 -13.40
N ALA A 946 -17.92 30.64 -14.07
CA ALA A 946 -17.99 32.05 -13.73
C ALA A 946 -19.03 32.35 -12.65
N THR A 947 -20.20 31.70 -12.70
CA THR A 947 -21.24 31.86 -11.65
C THR A 947 -21.11 30.86 -10.51
N GLN A 948 -20.45 29.73 -10.77
CA GLN A 948 -20.25 28.62 -9.84
C GLN A 948 -21.55 27.96 -9.39
N GLU A 949 -22.49 27.89 -10.32
CA GLU A 949 -23.79 27.23 -10.18
C GLU A 949 -23.90 26.08 -11.19
N GLU A 950 -24.69 25.07 -10.83
CA GLU A 950 -24.99 23.95 -11.74
C GLU A 950 -25.83 24.45 -12.92
N THR A 951 -25.34 24.23 -14.14
CA THR A 951 -26.00 24.60 -15.39
C THR A 951 -26.69 23.40 -16.02
N GLY A 952 -28.02 23.37 -15.98
CA GLY A 952 -28.81 22.31 -16.64
C GLY A 952 -29.05 21.09 -15.74
N PRO A 953 -29.77 20.07 -16.24
CA PRO A 953 -30.08 18.87 -15.48
C PRO A 953 -28.87 17.95 -15.35
N SER A 954 -28.62 17.43 -14.15
CA SER A 954 -27.59 16.41 -13.93
C SER A 954 -27.88 15.15 -14.77
N ILE A 955 -26.86 14.61 -15.43
CA ILE A 955 -26.98 13.42 -16.27
C ILE A 955 -26.76 12.20 -15.38
N THR A 956 -27.82 11.43 -15.14
CA THR A 956 -27.73 10.18 -14.37
C THR A 956 -27.44 8.99 -15.29
N MET A 957 -26.37 8.27 -15.00
CA MET A 957 -25.97 7.07 -15.73
C MET A 957 -26.50 5.80 -15.01
N PRO A 958 -26.74 4.70 -15.73
CA PRO A 958 -27.05 3.42 -15.09
C PRO A 958 -25.90 2.98 -14.19
N GLN A 959 -26.19 2.76 -12.90
CA GLN A 959 -25.20 2.22 -11.97
C GLN A 959 -25.08 0.71 -12.16
N THR A 960 -23.85 0.24 -12.42
CA THR A 960 -23.56 -1.19 -12.49
C THR A 960 -22.79 -1.59 -11.23
N TYR A 961 -23.36 -2.54 -10.48
CA TYR A 961 -22.75 -3.08 -9.26
C TYR A 961 -21.83 -4.25 -9.61
N GLY A 962 -20.61 -4.23 -9.09
CA GLY A 962 -19.73 -5.39 -9.09
C GLY A 962 -19.12 -5.64 -7.70
N PRO A 963 -18.40 -6.77 -7.55
CA PRO A 963 -17.84 -7.26 -6.29
C PRO A 963 -16.88 -6.27 -5.58
N ASP A 964 -16.25 -5.38 -6.35
CA ASP A 964 -15.25 -4.41 -5.87
C ASP A 964 -15.79 -2.96 -5.68
N GLY A 965 -17.09 -2.70 -5.90
CA GLY A 965 -17.69 -1.38 -5.70
C GLY A 965 -18.48 -0.80 -6.88
N PHE A 966 -18.74 0.51 -6.82
CA PHE A 966 -19.54 1.27 -7.79
C PHE A 966 -18.75 1.60 -9.06
N TYR A 967 -19.28 1.23 -10.23
CA TYR A 967 -18.74 1.65 -11.53
C TYR A 967 -19.68 2.68 -12.19
N GLY A 968 -19.49 3.95 -11.85
CA GLY A 968 -20.26 5.09 -12.37
C GLY A 968 -19.77 5.60 -13.73
N ALA A 969 -19.83 6.92 -13.96
CA ALA A 969 -19.16 7.56 -15.09
C ALA A 969 -17.64 7.53 -14.83
N VAL A 970 -16.88 6.96 -15.77
CA VAL A 970 -15.44 6.70 -15.60
C VAL A 970 -14.60 7.86 -16.16
N ASP A 971 -15.04 8.44 -17.26
CA ASP A 971 -14.30 9.46 -18.03
C ASP A 971 -15.27 10.36 -18.82
N VAL A 972 -14.94 11.64 -19.00
CA VAL A 972 -15.75 12.63 -19.70
C VAL A 972 -14.95 13.50 -20.66
N ALA A 973 -15.44 13.65 -21.89
CA ALA A 973 -14.77 14.46 -22.90
C ALA A 973 -15.74 15.33 -23.69
N PHE A 974 -15.38 16.59 -23.90
CA PHE A 974 -16.08 17.47 -24.84
C PHE A 974 -15.50 17.35 -26.24
N ASP A 975 -16.37 17.43 -27.25
CA ASP A 975 -15.92 17.61 -28.62
C ASP A 975 -15.32 19.01 -28.85
N GLN A 976 -14.56 19.19 -29.93
CA GLN A 976 -13.88 20.45 -30.25
C GLN A 976 -14.82 21.66 -30.39
N GLY A 977 -16.11 21.43 -30.65
CA GLY A 977 -17.13 22.48 -30.76
C GLY A 977 -17.88 22.77 -29.45
N GLY A 978 -17.71 21.96 -28.40
CA GLY A 978 -18.47 22.05 -27.15
C GLY A 978 -19.95 21.67 -27.30
N THR A 979 -20.33 21.09 -28.45
CA THR A 979 -21.71 20.75 -28.79
C THR A 979 -22.08 19.33 -28.37
N VAL A 980 -21.08 18.50 -28.11
CA VAL A 980 -21.26 17.11 -27.70
C VAL A 980 -20.37 16.82 -26.50
N LEU A 981 -20.97 16.25 -25.45
CA LEU A 981 -20.28 15.66 -24.30
C LEU A 981 -20.34 14.14 -24.42
N ALA A 982 -19.20 13.47 -24.40
CA ALA A 982 -19.10 12.02 -24.30
C ALA A 982 -18.90 11.61 -22.84
N THR A 983 -19.59 10.55 -22.40
CA THR A 983 -19.44 9.97 -21.07
C THR A 983 -19.15 8.47 -21.19
N ALA A 984 -18.03 8.02 -20.62
CA ALA A 984 -17.70 6.60 -20.48
C ALA A 984 -18.34 6.05 -19.21
N SER A 985 -18.75 4.78 -19.24
CA SER A 985 -19.29 4.10 -18.07
C SER A 985 -18.64 2.73 -17.86
N GLY A 986 -18.64 2.29 -16.61
CA GLY A 986 -18.18 0.96 -16.24
C GLY A 986 -19.01 -0.20 -16.81
N ASP A 987 -20.19 0.08 -17.36
CA ASP A 987 -20.98 -0.89 -18.12
C ASP A 987 -20.40 -1.20 -19.51
N GLY A 988 -19.25 -0.61 -19.87
CA GLY A 988 -18.59 -0.80 -21.15
C GLY A 988 -19.18 0.03 -22.30
N THR A 989 -20.10 0.95 -21.98
CA THR A 989 -20.74 1.81 -22.96
C THR A 989 -20.23 3.25 -22.90
N VAL A 990 -20.35 3.92 -24.04
CA VAL A 990 -20.10 5.35 -24.19
C VAL A 990 -21.37 6.02 -24.67
N ARG A 991 -21.77 7.11 -24.01
CA ARG A 991 -22.98 7.87 -24.35
C ARG A 991 -22.60 9.28 -24.78
N LEU A 992 -23.26 9.79 -25.81
CA LEU A 992 -23.08 11.16 -26.30
C LEU A 992 -24.27 12.00 -25.87
N TRP A 993 -24.03 13.23 -25.42
CA TRP A 993 -25.02 14.12 -24.85
C TRP A 993 -24.92 15.51 -25.47
N ASP A 994 -26.05 16.17 -25.61
CA ASP A 994 -26.10 17.61 -25.83
C ASP A 994 -26.02 18.30 -24.45
N PRO A 995 -24.91 19.01 -24.15
CA PRO A 995 -24.72 19.61 -22.83
C PRO A 995 -25.68 20.77 -22.54
N ALA A 996 -26.29 21.39 -23.57
CA ALA A 996 -27.25 22.48 -23.38
C ALA A 996 -28.65 21.96 -22.98
N THR A 997 -29.01 20.77 -23.43
CA THR A 997 -30.35 20.19 -23.18
C THR A 997 -30.33 19.01 -22.21
N GLY A 998 -29.16 18.40 -21.96
CA GLY A 998 -29.01 17.16 -21.20
C GLY A 998 -29.56 15.92 -21.91
N HIS A 999 -29.93 16.03 -23.19
CA HIS A 999 -30.49 14.92 -23.94
C HIS A 999 -29.40 14.05 -24.57
N GLN A 1000 -29.59 12.72 -24.51
CA GLN A 1000 -28.71 11.79 -25.19
C GLN A 1000 -28.85 11.92 -26.72
N ILE A 1001 -27.72 11.97 -27.41
CA ILE A 1001 -27.61 11.99 -28.87
C ILE A 1001 -27.44 10.54 -29.35
N GLY A 1002 -28.41 10.05 -30.12
CA GLY A 1002 -28.36 8.70 -30.69
C GLY A 1002 -28.46 7.57 -29.67
N GLU A 1003 -28.03 6.37 -30.05
CA GLU A 1003 -27.95 5.21 -29.15
C GLU A 1003 -26.62 5.22 -28.38
N HIS A 1004 -26.47 4.33 -27.39
CA HIS A 1004 -25.20 4.19 -26.69
C HIS A 1004 -24.24 3.34 -27.53
N ILE A 1005 -22.96 3.72 -27.54
CA ILE A 1005 -21.89 2.96 -28.17
C ILE A 1005 -21.50 1.85 -27.22
N VAL A 1006 -21.61 0.59 -27.65
CA VAL A 1006 -21.05 -0.56 -26.91
C VAL A 1006 -19.57 -0.66 -27.25
N ALA A 1007 -18.75 0.07 -26.50
CA ALA A 1007 -17.32 0.17 -26.75
C ALA A 1007 -16.55 -1.08 -26.28
N ASN A 1008 -17.04 -1.72 -25.24
CA ASN A 1008 -16.56 -3.00 -24.73
C ASN A 1008 -17.77 -3.82 -24.22
N PRO A 1009 -18.05 -5.03 -24.75
CA PRO A 1009 -19.19 -5.81 -24.32
C PRO A 1009 -19.11 -6.18 -22.84
N PHE A 1010 -20.14 -5.81 -22.07
CA PHE A 1010 -20.19 -6.14 -20.64
C PHE A 1010 -20.21 -7.65 -20.40
N SER A 1011 -19.25 -8.13 -19.62
CA SER A 1011 -19.14 -9.50 -19.15
C SER A 1011 -19.40 -9.56 -17.63
N PRO A 1012 -20.52 -10.15 -17.19
CA PRO A 1012 -20.86 -10.26 -15.77
C PRO A 1012 -19.83 -11.04 -14.95
N ASP A 1013 -19.10 -11.96 -15.59
CA ASP A 1013 -18.07 -12.78 -14.95
C ASP A 1013 -16.74 -12.01 -14.78
N THR A 1014 -16.56 -10.91 -15.51
CA THR A 1014 -15.33 -10.09 -15.53
C THR A 1014 -15.67 -8.59 -15.66
N PRO A 1015 -16.47 -8.01 -14.73
CA PRO A 1015 -17.00 -6.65 -14.87
C PRO A 1015 -15.88 -5.59 -14.92
N ARG A 1016 -14.78 -5.78 -14.18
CA ARG A 1016 -13.58 -4.90 -14.25
C ARG A 1016 -13.00 -4.76 -15.66
N TYR A 1017 -12.95 -5.85 -16.42
CA TYR A 1017 -12.37 -5.86 -17.77
C TYR A 1017 -13.33 -5.33 -18.83
N SER A 1018 -14.59 -5.07 -18.45
CA SER A 1018 -15.63 -4.55 -19.34
C SER A 1018 -15.67 -3.02 -19.36
N ALA A 1019 -15.09 -2.35 -18.36
CA ALA A 1019 -15.12 -0.89 -18.28
C ALA A 1019 -14.34 -0.23 -19.42
N VAL A 1020 -14.88 0.89 -19.92
CA VAL A 1020 -14.11 1.85 -20.74
C VAL A 1020 -13.28 2.68 -19.77
N ARG A 1021 -11.95 2.65 -19.91
CA ARG A 1021 -11.01 3.27 -18.96
C ARG A 1021 -10.65 4.70 -19.33
N ALA A 1022 -10.47 4.98 -20.63
CA ALA A 1022 -10.18 6.32 -21.14
C ALA A 1022 -10.76 6.52 -22.54
N MET A 1023 -10.97 7.78 -22.91
CA MET A 1023 -11.49 8.24 -24.19
C MET A 1023 -10.88 9.58 -24.59
N ALA A 1024 -10.78 9.82 -25.90
CA ALA A 1024 -10.39 11.14 -26.39
C ALA A 1024 -11.01 11.42 -27.74
N PHE A 1025 -11.45 12.66 -27.95
CA PHE A 1025 -11.84 13.11 -29.28
C PHE A 1025 -10.61 13.42 -30.13
N HIS A 1026 -10.61 12.91 -31.36
CA HIS A 1026 -9.64 13.30 -32.36
C HIS A 1026 -9.76 14.81 -32.64
N PRO A 1027 -8.66 15.55 -32.91
CA PRO A 1027 -8.68 17.00 -33.14
C PRO A 1027 -9.61 17.47 -34.30
N SER A 1028 -9.95 16.59 -35.24
CA SER A 1028 -10.95 16.87 -36.28
C SER A 1028 -12.39 16.97 -35.74
N GLY A 1029 -12.65 16.45 -34.54
CA GLY A 1029 -13.97 16.38 -33.91
C GLY A 1029 -14.90 15.32 -34.53
N THR A 1030 -14.43 14.48 -35.45
CA THR A 1030 -15.24 13.47 -36.16
C THR A 1030 -15.09 12.06 -35.59
N ILE A 1031 -13.95 11.77 -34.95
CA ILE A 1031 -13.62 10.46 -34.41
C ILE A 1031 -13.48 10.55 -32.88
N LEU A 1032 -13.99 9.55 -32.18
CA LEU A 1032 -13.77 9.30 -30.76
C LEU A 1032 -12.94 8.02 -30.61
N ALA A 1033 -11.81 8.09 -29.90
CA ALA A 1033 -11.08 6.90 -29.48
C ALA A 1033 -11.54 6.48 -28.09
N THR A 1034 -11.60 5.18 -27.86
CA THR A 1034 -11.96 4.58 -26.56
C THR A 1034 -11.01 3.43 -26.29
N VAL A 1035 -10.67 3.22 -25.02
CA VAL A 1035 -9.95 2.03 -24.58
C VAL A 1035 -10.67 1.30 -23.47
N GLY A 1036 -10.72 -0.02 -23.57
CA GLY A 1036 -11.33 -0.90 -22.57
C GLY A 1036 -10.29 -1.64 -21.73
N GLY A 1037 -10.74 -2.20 -20.60
CA GLY A 1037 -9.94 -3.14 -19.81
C GLY A 1037 -9.53 -4.42 -20.56
N ASP A 1038 -10.06 -4.65 -21.75
CA ASP A 1038 -9.65 -5.70 -22.69
C ASP A 1038 -8.34 -5.41 -23.42
N GLY A 1039 -7.76 -4.20 -23.25
CA GLY A 1039 -6.52 -3.80 -23.88
C GLY A 1039 -6.63 -3.44 -25.36
N VAL A 1040 -7.87 -3.18 -25.82
CA VAL A 1040 -8.17 -2.87 -27.22
C VAL A 1040 -8.55 -1.41 -27.35
N VAL A 1041 -7.87 -0.72 -28.27
CA VAL A 1041 -8.22 0.64 -28.65
C VAL A 1041 -9.14 0.61 -29.86
N ARG A 1042 -10.29 1.28 -29.74
CA ARG A 1042 -11.32 1.35 -30.79
C ARG A 1042 -11.58 2.80 -31.19
N LEU A 1043 -11.80 3.01 -32.48
CA LEU A 1043 -12.12 4.31 -33.05
C LEU A 1043 -13.58 4.32 -33.50
N TRP A 1044 -14.32 5.37 -33.19
CA TRP A 1044 -15.74 5.51 -33.46
C TRP A 1044 -16.01 6.78 -34.25
N ASP A 1045 -16.84 6.69 -35.28
CA ASP A 1045 -17.33 7.88 -35.97
C ASP A 1045 -18.43 8.53 -35.13
N LYS A 1046 -18.24 9.80 -34.76
CA LYS A 1046 -19.13 10.55 -33.86
C LYS A 1046 -20.56 10.64 -34.39
N ALA A 1047 -20.73 10.81 -35.71
CA ALA A 1047 -22.03 11.05 -36.32
C ALA A 1047 -22.84 9.77 -36.50
N THR A 1048 -22.18 8.67 -36.88
CA THR A 1048 -22.82 7.38 -37.15
C THR A 1048 -22.78 6.43 -35.97
N GLN A 1049 -21.97 6.71 -34.95
CA GLN A 1049 -21.74 5.88 -33.76
C GLN A 1049 -21.27 4.46 -34.11
N ARG A 1050 -20.59 4.31 -35.26
CA ARG A 1050 -20.04 3.04 -35.74
C ARG A 1050 -18.53 3.02 -35.61
N GLN A 1051 -18.00 1.83 -35.35
CA GLN A 1051 -16.56 1.61 -35.32
C GLN A 1051 -15.94 1.90 -36.70
N VAL A 1052 -14.80 2.56 -36.69
CA VAL A 1052 -13.99 2.92 -37.86
C VAL A 1052 -12.75 2.03 -37.89
N GLY A 1053 -12.61 1.26 -38.96
CA GLY A 1053 -11.49 0.33 -39.15
C GLY A 1053 -11.52 -0.87 -38.20
N ALA A 1054 -10.35 -1.45 -37.95
CA ALA A 1054 -10.13 -2.62 -37.12
C ALA A 1054 -9.73 -2.25 -35.67
N ASP A 1055 -9.82 -3.24 -34.78
CA ASP A 1055 -9.32 -3.16 -33.40
C ASP A 1055 -7.80 -2.95 -33.39
N ILE A 1056 -7.33 -1.93 -32.66
CA ILE A 1056 -5.90 -1.74 -32.38
C ILE A 1056 -5.59 -2.51 -31.09
N LYS A 1057 -4.79 -3.58 -31.22
CA LYS A 1057 -4.47 -4.49 -30.12
C LYS A 1057 -3.03 -4.30 -29.67
N HIS A 1058 -2.81 -4.13 -28.36
CA HIS A 1058 -1.47 -4.17 -27.79
C HIS A 1058 -0.88 -5.59 -27.87
N PRO A 1059 0.38 -5.76 -28.34
CA PRO A 1059 1.01 -7.06 -28.43
C PRO A 1059 1.66 -7.48 -27.09
N GLY A 1060 1.28 -8.63 -26.54
CA GLY A 1060 1.89 -9.20 -25.33
C GLY A 1060 0.89 -9.88 -24.38
N PRO A 1061 1.35 -10.62 -23.36
CA PRO A 1061 0.50 -11.32 -22.39
C PRO A 1061 -0.16 -10.40 -21.34
N HIS A 1062 0.32 -9.16 -21.22
CA HIS A 1062 -0.30 -8.09 -20.43
C HIS A 1062 -0.62 -6.96 -21.41
N SER A 1063 -1.89 -6.82 -21.81
CA SER A 1063 -2.31 -5.88 -22.85
C SER A 1063 -3.19 -4.75 -22.33
N GLU A 1064 -3.39 -4.62 -21.02
CA GLU A 1064 -4.19 -3.54 -20.44
C GLU A 1064 -3.62 -2.19 -20.86
N VAL A 1065 -4.53 -1.31 -21.28
CA VAL A 1065 -4.24 0.06 -21.65
C VAL A 1065 -5.16 0.92 -20.79
N ASP A 1066 -4.55 1.80 -20.02
CA ASP A 1066 -5.23 2.60 -19.00
C ASP A 1066 -5.53 4.00 -19.53
N ASP A 1067 -4.70 4.51 -20.45
CA ASP A 1067 -4.84 5.87 -20.98
C ASP A 1067 -4.46 6.00 -22.47
N LEU A 1068 -5.00 7.04 -23.12
CA LEU A 1068 -4.75 7.39 -24.52
C LEU A 1068 -4.79 8.91 -24.74
N ALA A 1069 -3.94 9.40 -25.65
CA ALA A 1069 -3.91 10.82 -26.02
C ALA A 1069 -3.68 11.01 -27.52
N PHE A 1070 -4.44 11.91 -28.15
CA PHE A 1070 -4.18 12.31 -29.54
C PHE A 1070 -3.11 13.41 -29.60
N HIS A 1071 -2.20 13.26 -30.56
CA HIS A 1071 -1.33 14.36 -30.93
C HIS A 1071 -2.17 15.53 -31.51
N PRO A 1072 -1.84 16.81 -31.25
CA PRO A 1072 -2.65 17.97 -31.64
C PRO A 1072 -2.99 18.07 -33.13
N ASP A 1073 -2.12 17.55 -34.01
CA ASP A 1073 -2.35 17.51 -35.46
C ASP A 1073 -3.22 16.33 -35.94
N GLY A 1074 -3.57 15.40 -35.04
CA GLY A 1074 -4.37 14.21 -35.32
C GLY A 1074 -3.65 13.07 -36.04
N THR A 1075 -2.34 13.19 -36.30
CA THR A 1075 -1.58 12.18 -37.06
C THR A 1075 -1.12 11.00 -36.21
N MET A 1076 -1.07 11.16 -34.88
CA MET A 1076 -0.62 10.15 -33.93
C MET A 1076 -1.59 10.00 -32.76
N LEU A 1077 -1.68 8.78 -32.24
CA LEU A 1077 -2.38 8.41 -31.02
C LEU A 1077 -1.38 7.69 -30.10
N ALA A 1078 -1.14 8.22 -28.91
CA ALA A 1078 -0.35 7.56 -27.88
C ALA A 1078 -1.24 6.72 -26.98
N THR A 1079 -0.73 5.58 -26.51
CA THR A 1079 -1.44 4.65 -25.62
C THR A 1079 -0.45 4.05 -24.63
N ALA A 1080 -0.85 3.88 -23.37
CA ALA A 1080 -0.05 3.20 -22.37
C ALA A 1080 -0.91 2.59 -21.25
N GLY A 1081 -0.30 1.79 -20.37
CA GLY A 1081 -1.00 1.15 -19.26
C GLY A 1081 -0.12 0.84 -18.05
N THR A 1082 -0.73 0.72 -16.89
CA THR A 1082 -0.14 0.54 -15.55
C THR A 1082 0.69 -0.72 -15.42
N TYR A 1083 0.44 -1.74 -16.26
CA TYR A 1083 1.23 -2.98 -16.30
C TYR A 1083 2.22 -3.04 -17.47
N ASN A 1084 2.24 -2.01 -18.31
CA ASN A 1084 3.08 -1.93 -19.51
C ASN A 1084 4.17 -0.88 -19.34
N SER A 1085 5.43 -1.30 -19.42
CA SER A 1085 6.61 -0.42 -19.32
C SER A 1085 6.90 0.35 -20.62
N GLU A 1086 5.91 0.46 -21.51
CA GLU A 1086 6.06 0.98 -22.86
C GLU A 1086 4.92 1.94 -23.21
N VAL A 1087 5.26 3.09 -23.80
CA VAL A 1087 4.30 3.95 -24.50
C VAL A 1087 4.35 3.63 -25.99
N ARG A 1088 3.19 3.38 -26.60
CA ARG A 1088 3.10 3.08 -28.04
C ARG A 1088 2.42 4.20 -28.80
N LEU A 1089 2.91 4.45 -30.00
CA LEU A 1089 2.38 5.45 -30.93
C LEU A 1089 1.71 4.75 -32.11
N TRP A 1090 0.52 5.20 -32.49
CA TRP A 1090 -0.28 4.61 -33.55
C TRP A 1090 -0.71 5.69 -34.54
N SER A 1091 -0.86 5.33 -35.81
CA SER A 1091 -1.52 6.20 -36.77
C SER A 1091 -3.03 5.99 -36.70
N PRO A 1092 -3.84 7.01 -36.40
CA PRO A 1092 -5.30 6.86 -36.34
C PRO A 1092 -5.93 6.48 -37.69
N THR A 1093 -5.27 6.84 -38.80
CA THR A 1093 -5.76 6.58 -40.16
C THR A 1093 -5.43 5.18 -40.65
N THR A 1094 -4.19 4.71 -40.44
CA THR A 1094 -3.77 3.37 -40.91
C THR A 1094 -3.93 2.30 -39.85
N GLN A 1095 -4.09 2.68 -38.58
CA GLN A 1095 -4.18 1.80 -37.40
C GLN A 1095 -2.94 0.92 -37.23
N GLN A 1096 -1.79 1.40 -37.73
CA GLN A 1096 -0.50 0.76 -37.56
C GLN A 1096 0.36 1.51 -36.55
N GLU A 1097 1.20 0.77 -35.86
CA GLU A 1097 2.19 1.31 -34.93
C GLU A 1097 3.22 2.18 -35.67
N ILE A 1098 3.56 3.33 -35.09
CA ILE A 1098 4.53 4.31 -35.59
C ILE A 1098 5.82 4.15 -34.80
N GLY A 1099 6.88 3.70 -35.47
CA GLY A 1099 8.19 3.56 -34.83
C GLY A 1099 8.26 2.38 -33.86
N SER A 1100 9.26 2.42 -32.96
CA SER A 1100 9.44 1.45 -31.88
C SER A 1100 8.78 1.95 -30.59
N PRO A 1101 8.30 1.06 -29.71
CA PRO A 1101 7.77 1.43 -28.39
C PRO A 1101 8.75 2.29 -27.59
N LEU A 1102 8.24 3.27 -26.86
CA LEU A 1102 9.02 4.13 -25.98
C LEU A 1102 9.15 3.42 -24.62
N VAL A 1103 10.31 2.81 -24.37
CA VAL A 1103 10.57 2.05 -23.14
C VAL A 1103 10.88 3.00 -21.99
N VAL A 1104 10.19 2.81 -20.86
CA VAL A 1104 10.27 3.66 -19.67
C VAL A 1104 11.40 3.23 -18.72
N ASP A 1105 11.71 1.93 -18.66
CA ASP A 1105 12.75 1.34 -17.80
C ASP A 1105 13.22 -0.03 -18.33
N GLU A 1106 14.51 -0.18 -18.67
CA GLU A 1106 15.10 -1.45 -19.11
C GLU A 1106 15.64 -2.31 -17.94
N ASP A 1107 15.86 -1.73 -16.75
CA ASP A 1107 16.67 -2.33 -15.68
C ASP A 1107 15.90 -2.55 -14.35
N SER A 1108 14.65 -2.08 -14.21
CA SER A 1108 13.86 -2.34 -12.99
C SER A 1108 13.29 -3.76 -12.96
N PRO A 1109 13.56 -4.55 -11.90
CA PRO A 1109 12.97 -5.88 -11.71
C PRO A 1109 11.46 -5.85 -11.42
N PHE A 1110 10.89 -4.66 -11.23
CA PHE A 1110 9.45 -4.42 -11.12
C PHE A 1110 9.01 -3.68 -12.39
N ARG A 1111 8.23 -4.32 -13.26
CA ARG A 1111 7.59 -3.66 -14.41
C ARG A 1111 6.68 -2.56 -13.87
N ARG A 1112 7.15 -1.31 -13.86
CA ARG A 1112 6.38 -0.13 -13.47
C ARG A 1112 5.78 0.44 -14.74
N GLY A 1113 4.46 0.43 -14.87
CA GLY A 1113 3.80 0.92 -16.08
C GLY A 1113 3.62 2.43 -16.10
N VAL A 1114 2.83 2.87 -17.07
CA VAL A 1114 2.51 4.27 -17.34
C VAL A 1114 1.04 4.47 -17.08
N ASP A 1115 0.72 5.39 -16.17
CA ASP A 1115 -0.66 5.60 -15.73
C ASP A 1115 -1.36 6.68 -16.57
N HIS A 1116 -0.65 7.76 -16.94
CA HIS A 1116 -1.22 8.91 -17.66
C HIS A 1116 -0.30 9.46 -18.76
N LEU A 1117 -0.90 10.01 -19.82
CA LEU A 1117 -0.25 10.54 -21.02
C LEU A 1117 -0.81 11.91 -21.42
N ALA A 1118 0.07 12.83 -21.84
CA ALA A 1118 -0.37 14.07 -22.48
C ALA A 1118 0.61 14.57 -23.53
N PHE A 1119 0.05 15.05 -24.65
CA PHE A 1119 0.82 15.80 -25.63
C PHE A 1119 0.81 17.29 -25.29
N SER A 1120 1.96 17.91 -25.42
CA SER A 1120 2.09 19.37 -25.46
C SER A 1120 1.22 19.95 -26.61
N PRO A 1121 0.67 21.17 -26.47
CA PRO A 1121 -0.13 21.79 -27.53
C PRO A 1121 0.68 22.04 -28.81
N SER A 1122 1.99 22.24 -28.67
CA SER A 1122 2.93 22.34 -29.79
C SER A 1122 3.14 21.01 -30.53
N GLY A 1123 2.82 19.89 -29.90
CA GLY A 1123 3.07 18.53 -30.42
C GLY A 1123 4.55 18.10 -30.33
N THR A 1124 5.41 18.92 -29.74
CA THR A 1124 6.86 18.66 -29.72
C THR A 1124 7.29 17.75 -28.56
N VAL A 1125 6.48 17.70 -27.52
CA VAL A 1125 6.70 16.92 -26.29
C VAL A 1125 5.50 16.02 -26.02
N LEU A 1126 5.78 14.77 -25.69
CA LEU A 1126 4.87 13.80 -25.06
C LEU A 1126 5.35 13.60 -23.61
N ALA A 1127 4.50 13.85 -22.63
CA ALA A 1127 4.77 13.56 -21.23
C ALA A 1127 4.05 12.27 -20.81
N ALA A 1128 4.69 11.47 -19.96
CA ALA A 1128 4.04 10.33 -19.31
C ALA A 1128 4.42 10.23 -17.83
N ALA A 1129 3.41 9.98 -17.00
CA ALA A 1129 3.57 9.63 -15.60
C ALA A 1129 3.83 8.14 -15.46
N THR A 1130 4.89 7.81 -14.73
CA THR A 1130 5.42 6.46 -14.66
C THR A 1130 5.34 5.94 -13.23
N GLY A 1131 5.11 4.64 -13.04
CA GLY A 1131 4.89 4.03 -11.73
C GLY A 1131 6.08 4.12 -10.77
N ASP A 1132 7.22 4.66 -11.20
CA ASP A 1132 8.34 5.07 -10.35
C ASP A 1132 8.22 6.49 -9.78
N ARG A 1133 7.05 7.12 -9.92
CA ARG A 1133 6.73 8.49 -9.47
C ARG A 1133 7.48 9.58 -10.24
N ALA A 1134 7.97 9.26 -11.44
CA ALA A 1134 8.58 10.23 -12.33
C ALA A 1134 7.59 10.69 -13.40
N VAL A 1135 7.87 11.85 -13.98
CA VAL A 1135 7.32 12.26 -15.27
C VAL A 1135 8.44 12.29 -16.29
N ARG A 1136 8.30 11.51 -17.35
CA ARG A 1136 9.28 11.44 -18.44
C ARG A 1136 8.74 12.18 -19.66
N LEU A 1137 9.64 12.86 -20.36
CA LEU A 1137 9.34 13.64 -21.57
C LEU A 1137 9.97 12.96 -22.79
N TRP A 1138 9.26 12.87 -23.90
CA TRP A 1138 9.76 12.35 -25.17
C TRP A 1138 9.43 13.27 -26.33
N HIS A 1139 10.28 13.23 -27.35
CA HIS A 1139 9.98 13.82 -28.65
C HIS A 1139 9.25 12.78 -29.52
N PRO A 1140 7.95 12.98 -29.82
CA PRO A 1140 7.12 11.92 -30.40
C PRO A 1140 7.55 11.54 -31.82
N GLY A 1141 8.06 12.49 -32.61
CA GLY A 1141 8.50 12.21 -33.98
C GLY A 1141 9.81 11.41 -34.08
N THR A 1142 10.63 11.38 -33.03
CA THR A 1142 11.93 10.68 -33.04
C THR A 1142 12.01 9.54 -32.03
N GLY A 1143 11.03 9.44 -31.11
CA GLY A 1143 11.05 8.51 -29.98
C GLY A 1143 12.18 8.75 -28.97
N ARG A 1144 12.82 9.93 -29.02
CA ARG A 1144 13.96 10.24 -28.14
C ARG A 1144 13.44 10.81 -26.83
N GLN A 1145 13.87 10.26 -25.70
CA GLN A 1145 13.62 10.87 -24.39
C GLN A 1145 14.29 12.25 -24.33
N LEU A 1146 13.54 13.23 -23.84
CA LEU A 1146 13.97 14.61 -23.65
C LEU A 1146 14.40 14.79 -22.20
N GLY A 1147 15.56 15.41 -21.99
CA GLY A 1147 16.01 15.80 -20.66
C GLY A 1147 16.19 14.65 -19.67
N VAL A 1148 15.97 14.98 -18.40
CA VAL A 1148 16.00 14.07 -17.25
C VAL A 1148 14.57 13.86 -16.74
N PRO A 1149 14.25 12.71 -16.13
CA PRO A 1149 12.94 12.51 -15.52
C PRO A 1149 12.67 13.58 -14.45
N ILE A 1150 11.46 14.13 -14.45
CA ILE A 1150 10.98 15.08 -13.45
C ILE A 1150 10.49 14.28 -12.24
N PHE A 1151 10.97 14.60 -11.04
CA PHE A 1151 10.50 13.99 -9.80
C PHE A 1151 9.79 15.05 -8.97
N PRO A 1152 8.44 15.09 -8.96
CA PRO A 1152 7.72 15.96 -8.05
C PRO A 1152 8.21 15.72 -6.61
N ALA A 1153 8.70 16.78 -5.96
CA ALA A 1153 9.47 16.69 -4.70
C ALA A 1153 8.67 16.14 -3.50
N GLU A 1154 7.35 15.99 -3.64
CA GLU A 1154 6.46 15.45 -2.62
C GLU A 1154 6.21 13.96 -2.85
N VAL A 1155 6.34 13.16 -1.79
CA VAL A 1155 6.36 11.70 -1.80
C VAL A 1155 5.00 11.12 -2.23
N GLY A 1156 4.68 11.13 -3.52
CA GLY A 1156 3.40 10.68 -4.05
C GLY A 1156 3.49 10.13 -5.47
N GLN A 1157 2.53 9.27 -5.85
CA GLN A 1157 2.31 8.89 -7.24
C GLN A 1157 1.66 10.06 -7.97
N VAL A 1158 2.04 10.27 -9.23
CA VAL A 1158 1.38 11.24 -10.11
C VAL A 1158 0.07 10.59 -10.57
N TRP A 1159 -1.06 11.18 -10.18
CA TRP A 1159 -2.41 10.71 -10.50
C TRP A 1159 -2.97 11.32 -11.78
N ASP A 1160 -2.44 12.47 -12.20
CA ASP A 1160 -2.86 13.10 -13.45
C ASP A 1160 -1.78 14.07 -13.93
N LEU A 1161 -1.75 14.33 -15.25
CA LEU A 1161 -0.87 15.30 -15.86
C LEU A 1161 -1.54 15.97 -17.06
N VAL A 1162 -1.54 17.31 -17.08
CA VAL A 1162 -2.23 18.09 -18.11
C VAL A 1162 -1.36 19.26 -18.59
N PHE A 1163 -1.23 19.43 -19.90
CA PHE A 1163 -0.56 20.59 -20.45
C PHE A 1163 -1.48 21.82 -20.46
N SER A 1164 -0.90 22.98 -20.16
CA SER A 1164 -1.51 24.26 -20.47
C SER A 1164 -1.78 24.33 -21.97
N PRO A 1165 -2.98 24.73 -22.43
CA PRO A 1165 -3.29 24.79 -23.86
C PRO A 1165 -2.61 25.97 -24.57
N THR A 1166 -2.05 26.94 -23.84
CA THR A 1166 -1.43 28.16 -24.38
C THR A 1166 0.08 28.18 -24.28
N SER A 1167 0.70 27.20 -23.61
CA SER A 1167 2.14 27.12 -23.41
C SER A 1167 2.56 25.66 -23.22
N ASP A 1168 3.84 25.34 -23.39
CA ASP A 1168 4.36 24.00 -23.07
C ASP A 1168 4.58 23.82 -21.54
N ALA A 1169 3.78 24.50 -20.71
CA ALA A 1169 3.74 24.27 -19.27
C ALA A 1169 2.91 23.02 -18.97
N LEU A 1170 3.44 22.13 -18.16
CA LEU A 1170 2.81 20.90 -17.71
C LEU A 1170 2.38 21.05 -16.26
N VAL A 1171 1.14 20.71 -15.94
CA VAL A 1171 0.67 20.58 -14.55
C VAL A 1171 0.65 19.09 -14.20
N THR A 1172 1.21 18.73 -13.04
CA THR A 1172 1.16 17.37 -12.49
C THR A 1172 0.38 17.38 -11.18
N VAL A 1173 -0.53 16.43 -11.01
CA VAL A 1173 -1.28 16.23 -9.77
C VAL A 1173 -0.71 15.03 -9.04
N VAL A 1174 -0.34 15.19 -7.77
CA VAL A 1174 0.23 14.12 -6.95
C VAL A 1174 -0.69 13.72 -5.80
N ASN A 1175 -0.58 12.44 -5.39
CA ASN A 1175 -1.36 11.81 -4.31
C ASN A 1175 -1.35 12.56 -2.96
N ALA A 1176 -0.38 13.45 -2.75
CA ALA A 1176 -0.28 14.29 -1.55
C ALA A 1176 -1.22 15.51 -1.54
N GLY A 1177 -2.06 15.69 -2.57
CA GLY A 1177 -2.98 16.85 -2.66
C GLY A 1177 -2.37 18.08 -3.34
N THR A 1178 -1.24 17.92 -4.03
CA THR A 1178 -0.49 19.02 -4.66
C THR A 1178 -0.59 18.98 -6.17
N ALA A 1179 -0.80 20.15 -6.78
CA ALA A 1179 -0.64 20.36 -8.21
C ALA A 1179 0.59 21.24 -8.47
N ALA A 1180 1.56 20.72 -9.23
CA ALA A 1180 2.79 21.43 -9.56
C ALA A 1180 2.83 21.79 -11.05
N THR A 1181 3.22 23.02 -11.38
CA THR A 1181 3.41 23.48 -12.76
C THR A 1181 4.89 23.43 -13.13
N TRP A 1182 5.19 22.89 -14.30
CA TRP A 1182 6.53 22.63 -14.84
C TRP A 1182 6.67 23.25 -16.22
N HIS A 1183 7.76 23.98 -16.48
CA HIS A 1183 8.05 24.51 -17.81
C HIS A 1183 8.88 23.50 -18.63
N THR A 1184 8.22 22.71 -19.47
CA THR A 1184 8.86 21.52 -20.09
C THR A 1184 10.01 21.85 -21.04
N ASP A 1185 10.08 23.06 -21.58
CA ASP A 1185 11.20 23.56 -22.38
C ASP A 1185 12.52 23.61 -21.59
N ARG A 1186 12.45 24.01 -20.32
CA ARG A 1186 13.61 24.07 -19.41
C ARG A 1186 14.11 22.67 -19.05
N TRP A 1187 13.19 21.72 -18.96
CA TRP A 1187 13.45 20.33 -18.61
C TRP A 1187 13.86 19.48 -19.81
N ALA A 1188 13.49 19.85 -21.04
CA ALA A 1188 13.89 19.17 -22.26
C ALA A 1188 15.40 19.30 -22.56
N ASP A 1189 16.03 20.41 -22.14
CA ASP A 1189 17.48 20.62 -22.18
C ASP A 1189 17.99 21.31 -20.89
N PRO A 1190 18.11 20.55 -19.79
CA PRO A 1190 18.47 21.10 -18.49
C PRO A 1190 19.90 21.67 -18.48
N TYR A 1191 20.78 21.13 -19.32
CA TYR A 1191 22.14 21.64 -19.48
C TYR A 1191 22.14 23.07 -20.02
N ARG A 1192 21.38 23.32 -21.08
CA ARG A 1192 21.27 24.66 -21.66
C ARG A 1192 20.67 25.66 -20.66
N THR A 1193 19.61 25.28 -19.96
CA THR A 1193 18.96 26.13 -18.95
C THR A 1193 19.95 26.55 -17.85
N LEU A 1194 20.66 25.60 -17.26
CA LEU A 1194 21.67 25.88 -16.23
C LEU A 1194 22.81 26.76 -16.75
N CYS A 1195 23.20 26.58 -18.02
CA CYS A 1195 24.21 27.38 -18.68
C CYS A 1195 23.78 28.82 -18.92
N GLU A 1196 22.54 29.06 -19.35
CA GLU A 1196 21.97 30.40 -19.52
C GLU A 1196 21.87 31.15 -18.18
N GLU A 1197 21.59 30.44 -17.08
CA GLU A 1197 21.43 31.03 -15.74
C GLU A 1197 22.75 31.28 -15.01
N ALA A 1198 23.64 30.31 -14.99
CA ALA A 1198 24.85 30.34 -14.15
C ALA A 1198 26.11 30.75 -14.92
N GLY A 1199 26.10 30.57 -16.25
CA GLY A 1199 27.27 30.73 -17.12
C GLY A 1199 28.29 29.60 -16.94
N ALA A 1200 29.42 29.69 -17.65
CA ALA A 1200 30.50 28.71 -17.53
C ALA A 1200 31.22 28.79 -16.16
N ILE A 1201 31.70 27.65 -15.67
CA ILE A 1201 32.51 27.59 -14.45
C ILE A 1201 33.84 28.35 -14.65
N THR A 1202 34.28 29.10 -13.63
CA THR A 1202 35.56 29.80 -13.73
C THR A 1202 36.73 28.83 -13.58
N ARG A 1203 37.88 29.15 -14.19
CA ARG A 1203 39.09 28.30 -14.07
C ARG A 1203 39.53 28.13 -12.62
N LYS A 1204 39.38 29.17 -11.80
CA LYS A 1204 39.76 29.16 -10.38
C LYS A 1204 38.90 28.15 -9.62
N ASP A 1205 37.59 28.18 -9.84
CA ASP A 1205 36.67 27.28 -9.15
C ASP A 1205 36.83 25.85 -9.68
N TRP A 1206 37.06 25.65 -10.99
CA TRP A 1206 37.37 24.33 -11.55
C TRP A 1206 38.60 23.67 -10.91
N GLU A 1207 39.68 24.43 -10.69
CA GLU A 1207 40.90 23.92 -10.05
C GLU A 1207 40.68 23.47 -8.59
N GLU A 1208 39.64 23.96 -7.92
CA GLU A 1208 39.25 23.54 -6.56
C GLU A 1208 38.54 22.17 -6.56
N PHE A 1209 37.61 21.95 -7.49
CA PHE A 1209 36.77 20.73 -7.51
C PHE A 1209 37.34 19.59 -8.36
N ALA A 1210 38.12 19.89 -9.40
CA ALA A 1210 38.74 18.93 -10.31
C ALA A 1210 40.22 19.27 -10.56
N PRO A 1211 41.09 19.19 -9.54
CA PRO A 1211 42.48 19.60 -9.65
C PRO A 1211 43.25 18.74 -10.65
N GLY A 1212 43.91 19.39 -11.61
CA GLY A 1212 44.74 18.74 -12.63
C GLY A 1212 43.97 18.19 -13.84
N GLU A 1213 42.64 18.34 -13.88
CA GLU A 1213 41.82 17.99 -15.04
C GLU A 1213 41.63 19.21 -15.97
N PRO A 1214 41.57 19.01 -17.30
CA PRO A 1214 41.35 20.11 -18.24
C PRO A 1214 39.98 20.75 -17.99
N ALA A 1215 39.96 22.09 -17.85
CA ALA A 1215 38.71 22.83 -17.64
C ALA A 1215 37.78 22.67 -18.86
N PRO A 1216 36.52 22.24 -18.66
CA PRO A 1216 35.58 22.08 -19.75
C PRO A 1216 35.22 23.46 -20.31
N THR A 1217 35.10 23.55 -21.63
CA THR A 1217 34.38 24.65 -22.29
C THR A 1217 32.88 24.35 -22.19
N SER A 1218 32.34 24.40 -20.98
CA SER A 1218 30.91 24.29 -20.75
C SER A 1218 30.21 25.59 -21.15
N CYS A 1219 28.94 25.49 -21.59
CA CYS A 1219 28.07 26.64 -21.83
C CYS A 1219 28.50 27.60 -22.96
N THR A 1220 29.16 27.09 -24.00
CA THR A 1220 29.57 27.84 -25.21
C THR A 1220 28.71 27.55 -26.42
#